data_AF-A0A9P5SK59-F1
#
_entry.id   AF-A0A9P5SK59-F1
#
_cell.length_a   1.000
_cell.length_b   1.000
_cell.length_c   1.000
_cell.angle_alpha   90.00
_cell.angle_beta   90.00
_cell.angle_gamma   90.00
#
_symmetry.space_group_name_H-M   'P 1'
#
loop_
_entity.id
_entity.type
_entity.pdbx_description
1 polymer ?
#
loop_
_entity_poly.entity_id
_entity_poly.type
_entity_poly.pdbx_seq_one_letter_code
_entity_poly.pdbx_strand_id
1 'polypeptide(L)'
;MLRNAMTDNNLTFFCVIDGESTPFPVEIEPTKTIGELKKTIKDDNAVAFADVDAKMLTLWGVSIPVAPKKERKDISLAGIPSKEELDETDDVSDVFKETPPKKTIHIIVQRPPPVAAARKHTLSEAFPKGLPYRGPQPLLRTTGLDWTYQPDPNLYDTLRQAIKGHYSAFFHGRRDKSTIPLYLFLCGAGTGKSRNAQEFHQSATACLIEDEDRELRKRIEDAWVFHVSLENGVSLLENEVSPIEAIGCRMLLQLLPDKRLRNVMQDYKELHPMNVLDLVAKGTGQHLRDATVILVVDGLQSFMTDPKDGHDKDSAFYRALTNIGDLAFEDVFLMACCTATDGSLKPVFDEDDHIIKVLVSDCGGHGRALESLQQAIEASSKDYNVESLMNSLYYQLQDLYSEAVSFPSSTIQAMARAILTRAHLDPDKPVPGTARLPGELAIPGLIRYEQPTGLGTGGYLTAPYIWVWLFSHQSRDDVDPLLNSWRFYSYPDLKSKTDPKSPPGAQFWQHFEHFAATFCCLKSRCEHETLNVHKGEHCILNAAAAPFGDSFTGLDTRPFCTEVHQYKLIADGRRIDYQAEREKAASDKDFFILFTSKDRLNVALPPMSGIVDRSNWALYFGPFAGRAFVFATTGALDINKAPRKDLKRMRDVDERKADLIIQERTKRLFDSYDDATQRLRGVGKTVLKGFKFPRTA
;
A
#
# COMPACT_ATOMS: atom_id res chain seq x y z
N MET A 1 46.14 -36.28 16.30
CA MET A 1 45.89 -34.88 15.88
C MET A 1 46.97 -34.50 14.88
N LEU A 2 46.72 -34.73 13.59
CA LEU A 2 47.57 -34.23 12.51
C LEU A 2 47.06 -32.83 12.17
N ARG A 3 47.70 -31.79 12.72
CA ARG A 3 47.59 -30.43 12.19
C ARG A 3 48.51 -30.37 10.98
N ASN A 4 47.93 -30.44 9.78
CA ASN A 4 48.63 -30.05 8.57
C ASN A 4 49.04 -28.59 8.72
N ALA A 5 50.34 -28.33 8.74
CA ALA A 5 50.88 -27.01 8.47
C ALA A 5 50.59 -26.71 7.00
N MET A 6 49.55 -25.91 6.73
CA MET A 6 49.45 -25.21 5.45
C MET A 6 50.60 -24.20 5.45
N THR A 7 51.62 -24.46 4.65
CA THR A 7 52.61 -23.47 4.26
C THR A 7 51.90 -22.42 3.42
N ASP A 8 51.68 -21.22 3.96
CA ASP A 8 51.24 -20.05 3.19
C ASP A 8 52.30 -19.77 2.12
N ASN A 9 51.98 -20.11 0.87
CA ASN A 9 52.86 -19.97 -0.28
C ASN A 9 52.48 -18.74 -1.13
N ASN A 10 51.93 -17.71 -0.48
CA ASN A 10 51.49 -16.47 -1.13
C ASN A 10 52.69 -15.68 -1.66
N LEU A 11 52.52 -15.08 -2.83
CA LEU A 11 53.47 -14.15 -3.42
C LEU A 11 53.09 -12.72 -3.03
N THR A 12 54.08 -11.93 -2.63
CA THR A 12 53.90 -10.50 -2.38
C THR A 12 54.42 -9.70 -3.57
N PHE A 13 53.54 -8.94 -4.21
CA PHE A 13 53.88 -7.99 -5.26
C PHE A 13 53.87 -6.56 -4.75
N PHE A 14 54.72 -5.70 -5.30
CA PHE A 14 54.68 -4.26 -5.08
C PHE A 14 54.09 -3.60 -6.31
N CYS A 15 52.93 -3.01 -6.14
CA CYS A 15 52.16 -2.35 -7.18
C CYS A 15 52.31 -0.83 -7.06
N VAL A 16 52.21 -0.11 -8.18
CA VAL A 16 52.11 1.36 -8.20
C VAL A 16 51.04 1.77 -9.20
N ILE A 17 50.32 2.86 -8.93
CA ILE A 17 49.34 3.42 -9.87
C ILE A 17 50.08 4.23 -10.92
N ASP A 18 49.68 4.11 -12.20
CA ASP A 18 50.27 4.90 -13.29
C ASP A 18 50.17 6.41 -12.99
N GLY A 19 51.31 7.09 -12.98
CA GLY A 19 51.44 8.50 -12.62
C GLY A 19 51.71 8.77 -11.14
N GLU A 20 51.85 7.75 -10.29
CA GLU A 20 52.17 7.90 -8.87
C GLU A 20 53.59 7.40 -8.52
N SER A 21 54.08 7.82 -7.34
CA SER A 21 55.43 7.51 -6.84
C SER A 21 55.46 6.56 -5.64
N THR A 22 54.30 6.15 -5.12
CA THR A 22 54.19 5.36 -3.88
C THR A 22 53.77 3.92 -4.17
N PRO A 23 54.70 2.94 -4.15
CA PRO A 23 54.34 1.55 -4.27
C PRO A 23 53.69 0.99 -2.99
N PHE A 24 52.73 0.08 -3.16
CA PHE A 24 52.02 -0.62 -2.10
C PHE A 24 52.09 -2.15 -2.30
N PRO A 25 52.15 -2.95 -1.22
CA PRO A 25 52.20 -4.40 -1.31
C PRO A 25 50.80 -5.00 -1.56
N VAL A 26 50.75 -6.11 -2.29
CA VAL A 26 49.57 -6.96 -2.47
C VAL A 26 49.99 -8.42 -2.37
N GLU A 27 49.24 -9.21 -1.60
CA GLU A 27 49.50 -10.64 -1.42
C GLU A 27 48.47 -11.47 -2.18
N ILE A 28 48.95 -12.47 -2.94
CA ILE A 28 48.08 -13.37 -3.70
C ILE A 28 48.66 -14.78 -3.79
N GLU A 29 47.78 -15.78 -3.83
CA GLU A 29 48.14 -17.18 -4.08
C GLU A 29 48.60 -17.36 -5.55
N PRO A 30 49.68 -18.11 -5.83
CA PRO A 30 50.19 -18.29 -7.19
C PRO A 30 49.18 -18.93 -8.17
N THR A 31 48.24 -19.73 -7.66
CA THR A 31 47.22 -20.45 -8.44
C THR A 31 46.00 -19.60 -8.80
N LYS A 32 45.99 -18.33 -8.39
CA LYS A 32 44.90 -17.40 -8.72
C LYS A 32 45.18 -16.70 -10.04
N THR A 33 44.13 -16.29 -10.71
CA THR A 33 44.23 -15.59 -12.00
C THR A 33 44.64 -14.13 -11.82
N ILE A 34 45.15 -13.52 -12.90
CA ILE A 34 45.36 -12.07 -12.96
C ILE A 34 44.04 -11.30 -12.77
N GLY A 35 42.90 -11.86 -13.19
CA GLY A 35 41.57 -11.30 -12.90
C GLY A 35 41.28 -11.21 -11.40
N GLU A 36 41.63 -12.23 -10.63
CA GLU A 36 41.53 -12.20 -9.16
C GLU A 36 42.53 -11.22 -8.54
N LEU A 37 43.72 -11.08 -9.12
CA LEU A 37 44.70 -10.06 -8.71
C LEU A 37 44.19 -8.63 -8.86
N LYS A 38 43.47 -8.32 -9.95
CA LYS A 38 42.81 -7.01 -10.13
C LYS A 38 41.83 -6.72 -9.00
N LYS A 39 41.08 -7.74 -8.56
CA LYS A 39 40.12 -7.61 -7.48
C LYS A 39 40.82 -7.36 -6.15
N THR A 40 41.86 -8.13 -5.82
CA THR A 40 42.66 -7.93 -4.59
C THR A 40 43.30 -6.54 -4.55
N ILE A 41 43.89 -6.07 -5.66
CA ILE A 41 44.47 -4.71 -5.76
C ILE A 41 43.42 -3.63 -5.46
N LYS A 42 42.20 -3.81 -5.98
CA LYS A 42 41.09 -2.88 -5.72
C LYS A 42 40.64 -2.92 -4.26
N ASP A 43 40.45 -4.11 -3.71
CA ASP A 43 39.95 -4.30 -2.35
C ASP A 43 40.95 -3.73 -1.31
N ASP A 44 42.26 -3.96 -1.51
CA ASP A 44 43.33 -3.43 -0.65
C ASP A 44 43.54 -1.91 -0.80
N ASN A 45 43.06 -1.31 -1.90
CA ASN A 45 43.21 0.11 -2.21
C ASN A 45 41.85 0.76 -2.56
N ALA A 46 40.82 0.43 -1.77
CA ALA A 46 39.42 0.74 -2.04
C ALA A 46 39.13 2.24 -2.25
N VAL A 47 39.91 3.14 -1.62
CA VAL A 47 39.76 4.59 -1.78
C VAL A 47 40.26 5.06 -3.15
N ALA A 48 41.39 4.53 -3.62
CA ALA A 48 42.01 4.95 -4.88
C ALA A 48 41.23 4.46 -6.12
N PHE A 49 40.46 3.38 -5.97
CA PHE A 49 39.69 2.74 -7.04
C PHE A 49 38.18 2.70 -6.77
N ALA A 50 37.66 3.60 -5.93
CA ALA A 50 36.24 3.64 -5.56
C ALA A 50 35.32 3.82 -6.78
N ASP A 51 35.81 4.49 -7.82
CA ASP A 51 35.08 4.91 -9.02
C ASP A 51 35.31 3.99 -10.24
N VAL A 52 36.09 2.92 -10.11
CA VAL A 52 36.44 2.03 -11.23
C VAL A 52 36.20 0.56 -10.84
N ASP A 53 35.48 -0.20 -11.67
CA ASP A 53 35.33 -1.65 -11.50
C ASP A 53 36.70 -2.36 -11.70
N ALA A 54 37.01 -3.38 -10.90
CA ALA A 54 38.29 -4.09 -10.95
C ALA A 54 38.60 -4.63 -12.36
N LYS A 55 37.57 -5.08 -13.09
CA LYS A 55 37.70 -5.56 -14.48
C LYS A 55 38.16 -4.50 -15.49
N MET A 56 38.03 -3.22 -15.13
CA MET A 56 38.40 -2.10 -16.01
C MET A 56 39.86 -1.65 -15.80
N LEU A 57 40.56 -2.19 -14.81
CA LEU A 57 41.97 -1.92 -14.57
C LEU A 57 42.82 -2.73 -15.55
N THR A 58 43.87 -2.14 -16.11
CA THR A 58 44.88 -2.88 -16.90
C THR A 58 46.13 -3.02 -16.05
N LEU A 59 46.64 -4.25 -15.91
CA LEU A 59 47.85 -4.54 -15.15
C LEU A 59 49.04 -4.74 -16.09
N TRP A 60 50.16 -4.10 -15.77
CA TRP A 60 51.39 -4.19 -16.54
C TRP A 60 52.51 -4.79 -15.69
N GLY A 61 53.03 -5.94 -16.09
CA GLY A 61 54.20 -6.57 -15.50
C GLY A 61 55.46 -5.77 -15.81
N VAL A 62 56.19 -5.37 -14.78
CA VAL A 62 57.43 -4.57 -14.87
C VAL A 62 58.47 -5.04 -13.86
N SER A 63 59.70 -4.57 -14.01
CA SER A 63 60.78 -4.79 -13.04
C SER A 63 61.55 -3.49 -12.81
N ILE A 64 61.09 -2.68 -11.85
CA ILE A 64 61.66 -1.35 -11.57
C ILE A 64 62.23 -1.31 -10.16
N PRO A 65 63.56 -1.17 -9.99
CA PRO A 65 64.16 -1.02 -8.66
C PRO A 65 63.61 0.20 -7.92
N VAL A 66 63.20 0.00 -6.66
CA VAL A 66 62.61 1.04 -5.82
C VAL A 66 63.71 1.98 -5.31
N ALA A 67 63.67 3.24 -5.74
CA ALA A 67 64.55 4.29 -5.25
C ALA A 67 64.31 4.60 -3.75
N PRO A 68 65.31 5.15 -3.02
CA PRO A 68 65.14 5.64 -1.66
C PRO A 68 63.97 6.62 -1.56
N LYS A 69 63.21 6.60 -0.46
CA LYS A 69 61.98 7.41 -0.29
C LYS A 69 62.14 8.90 -0.64
N LYS A 70 63.33 9.49 -0.44
CA LYS A 70 63.63 10.91 -0.71
C LYS A 70 63.83 11.24 -2.19
N GLU A 71 64.00 10.23 -3.05
CA GLU A 71 64.35 10.37 -4.47
C GLU A 71 63.31 9.74 -5.40
N ARG A 72 62.19 9.25 -4.85
CA ARG A 72 61.10 8.66 -5.65
C ARG A 72 60.45 9.74 -6.50
N LYS A 73 60.38 9.48 -7.79
CA LYS A 73 59.64 10.27 -8.77
C LYS A 73 58.40 9.49 -9.21
N ASP A 74 57.43 10.20 -9.75
CA ASP A 74 56.23 9.59 -10.29
C ASP A 74 56.58 8.66 -11.46
N ILE A 75 55.96 7.48 -11.46
CA ILE A 75 56.23 6.43 -12.43
C ILE A 75 55.14 6.47 -13.47
N SER A 76 55.49 6.87 -14.69
CA SER A 76 54.56 6.84 -15.82
C SER A 76 54.84 5.65 -16.72
N LEU A 77 53.77 4.94 -17.08
CA LEU A 77 53.77 3.82 -18.01
C LEU A 77 54.41 4.17 -19.36
N ALA A 78 54.29 5.43 -19.81
CA ALA A 78 54.86 5.90 -21.08
C ALA A 78 56.40 5.93 -21.08
N GLY A 79 57.04 6.09 -19.91
CA GLY A 79 58.49 6.19 -19.77
C GLY A 79 59.21 4.86 -19.57
N ILE A 80 58.49 3.73 -19.58
CA ILE A 80 59.04 2.43 -19.24
C ILE A 80 59.34 1.62 -20.51
N PRO A 81 60.62 1.27 -20.75
CA PRO A 81 61.03 0.60 -21.99
C PRO A 81 60.68 -0.89 -22.02
N SER A 82 60.53 -1.56 -20.87
CA SER A 82 60.22 -2.99 -20.76
C SER A 82 59.02 -3.19 -19.85
N LYS A 83 57.88 -3.54 -20.45
CA LYS A 83 56.59 -3.80 -19.79
C LYS A 83 55.80 -4.82 -20.60
N GLU A 84 55.05 -5.67 -19.93
CA GLU A 84 54.17 -6.66 -20.54
C GLU A 84 52.76 -6.48 -19.98
N GLU A 85 51.75 -6.50 -20.84
CA GLU A 85 50.35 -6.46 -20.40
C GLU A 85 49.96 -7.85 -19.89
N LEU A 86 49.35 -7.91 -18.71
CA LEU A 86 48.98 -9.17 -18.07
C LEU A 86 47.56 -9.56 -18.46
N ASP A 87 47.40 -10.73 -19.09
CA ASP A 87 46.10 -11.27 -19.47
C ASP A 87 45.32 -11.73 -18.23
N GLU A 88 44.03 -11.39 -18.17
CA GLU A 88 43.15 -11.72 -17.03
C GLU A 88 42.95 -13.22 -16.83
N THR A 89 43.11 -14.00 -17.89
CA THR A 89 42.89 -15.45 -17.91
C THR A 89 44.12 -16.26 -17.50
N ASP A 90 45.29 -15.63 -17.46
CA ASP A 90 46.52 -16.29 -17.01
C ASP A 90 46.55 -16.44 -15.48
N ASP A 91 47.14 -17.53 -15.01
CA ASP A 91 47.46 -17.71 -13.60
C ASP A 91 48.68 -16.87 -13.21
N VAL A 92 48.71 -16.35 -11.99
CA VAL A 92 49.83 -15.54 -11.47
C VAL A 92 51.17 -16.29 -11.61
N SER A 93 51.18 -17.60 -11.40
CA SER A 93 52.37 -18.45 -11.56
C SER A 93 52.86 -18.60 -13.01
N ASP A 94 51.97 -18.45 -13.99
CA ASP A 94 52.33 -18.59 -15.41
C ASP A 94 53.06 -17.35 -15.92
N VAL A 95 52.67 -16.18 -15.42
CA VAL A 95 53.30 -14.89 -15.69
C VAL A 95 54.58 -14.71 -14.85
N PHE A 96 54.51 -14.94 -13.54
CA PHE A 96 55.60 -14.70 -12.60
C PHE A 96 56.24 -16.03 -12.15
N LYS A 97 57.02 -16.63 -13.05
CA LYS A 97 57.65 -17.96 -12.86
C LYS A 97 58.70 -18.02 -11.77
N GLU A 98 59.30 -16.88 -11.40
CA GLU A 98 60.31 -16.77 -10.35
C GLU A 98 59.77 -15.90 -9.20
N THR A 99 60.30 -16.12 -7.98
CA THR A 99 59.90 -15.30 -6.83
C THR A 99 60.24 -13.83 -7.08
N PRO A 100 59.28 -12.90 -6.94
CA PRO A 100 59.48 -11.49 -7.24
C PRO A 100 60.65 -10.89 -6.43
N PRO A 101 61.62 -10.20 -7.06
CA PRO A 101 62.79 -9.66 -6.38
C PRO A 101 62.43 -8.53 -5.41
N LYS A 102 62.93 -8.61 -4.17
CA LYS A 102 62.69 -7.58 -3.14
C LYS A 102 63.13 -6.19 -3.60
N LYS A 103 62.45 -5.16 -3.09
CA LYS A 103 62.69 -3.73 -3.41
C LYS A 103 62.55 -3.41 -4.91
N THR A 104 61.63 -4.08 -5.58
CA THR A 104 61.32 -3.87 -7.00
C THR A 104 59.82 -3.66 -7.12
N ILE A 105 59.38 -2.76 -7.99
CA ILE A 105 57.99 -2.62 -8.40
C ILE A 105 57.75 -3.65 -9.48
N HIS A 106 56.72 -4.47 -9.27
CA HIS A 106 56.41 -5.62 -10.10
C HIS A 106 55.23 -5.35 -11.04
N ILE A 107 54.30 -4.48 -10.63
CA ILE A 107 53.06 -4.23 -11.37
C ILE A 107 52.77 -2.73 -11.41
N ILE A 108 52.43 -2.22 -12.59
CA ILE A 108 51.81 -0.90 -12.75
C ILE A 108 50.32 -1.08 -13.02
N VAL A 109 49.50 -0.43 -12.22
CA VAL A 109 48.05 -0.44 -12.34
C VAL A 109 47.65 0.77 -13.18
N GLN A 110 47.26 0.52 -14.43
CA GLN A 110 46.75 1.55 -15.32
C GLN A 110 45.23 1.64 -15.18
N ARG A 111 44.75 2.84 -14.86
CA ARG A 111 43.32 3.15 -14.90
C ARG A 111 42.85 3.20 -16.35
N PRO A 112 41.58 2.86 -16.66
CA PRO A 112 41.06 3.07 -18.00
C PRO A 112 41.29 4.54 -18.40
N PRO A 113 41.66 4.83 -19.66
CA PRO A 113 41.77 6.21 -20.11
C PRO A 113 40.49 6.94 -19.72
N PRO A 114 40.55 8.20 -19.25
CA PRO A 114 39.34 8.99 -19.13
C PRO A 114 38.69 8.92 -20.49
N VAL A 115 37.53 8.25 -20.59
CA VAL A 115 36.74 8.19 -21.80
C VAL A 115 36.69 9.64 -22.25
N ALA A 116 37.27 9.96 -23.41
CA ALA A 116 37.20 11.31 -23.94
C ALA A 116 35.70 11.61 -23.99
N ALA A 117 35.23 12.39 -23.01
CA ALA A 117 33.81 12.62 -22.85
C ALA A 117 33.39 13.28 -24.15
N ALA A 118 32.55 12.59 -24.93
CA ALA A 118 31.94 13.19 -26.09
C ALA A 118 31.43 14.56 -25.63
N ARG A 119 31.88 15.63 -26.29
CA ARG A 119 31.58 16.99 -25.86
C ARG A 119 30.06 17.14 -25.85
N LYS A 120 29.46 17.20 -24.67
CA LYS A 120 28.03 17.45 -24.51
C LYS A 120 27.68 18.81 -25.12
N HIS A 121 26.67 18.81 -25.98
CA HIS A 121 26.11 20.03 -26.56
C HIS A 121 25.15 20.67 -25.58
N THR A 122 25.12 22.01 -25.51
CA THR A 122 23.98 22.68 -24.87
C THR A 122 22.73 22.49 -25.71
N LEU A 123 21.55 22.64 -25.11
CA LEU A 123 20.29 22.55 -25.85
C LEU A 123 20.18 23.61 -26.96
N SER A 124 20.69 24.81 -26.72
CA SER A 124 20.71 25.90 -27.70
C SER A 124 21.65 25.63 -28.88
N GLU A 125 22.79 24.96 -28.66
CA GLU A 125 23.72 24.53 -29.71
C GLU A 125 23.11 23.41 -30.56
N ALA A 126 22.51 22.41 -29.91
CA ALA A 126 21.93 21.25 -30.60
C ALA A 126 20.65 21.60 -31.38
N PHE A 127 19.85 22.55 -30.86
CA PHE A 127 18.55 22.91 -31.41
C PHE A 127 18.41 24.42 -31.55
N PRO A 128 19.17 25.06 -32.46
CA PRO A 128 19.20 26.51 -32.59
C PRO A 128 17.84 27.13 -32.99
N LYS A 129 16.94 26.35 -33.58
CA LYS A 129 15.57 26.76 -33.94
C LYS A 129 14.50 26.35 -32.91
N GLY A 130 14.90 25.76 -31.78
CA GLY A 130 13.98 25.11 -30.83
C GLY A 130 13.51 23.73 -31.32
N LEU A 131 12.59 23.13 -30.56
CA LEU A 131 11.90 21.89 -30.93
C LEU A 131 10.38 22.10 -30.90
N PRO A 132 9.61 21.46 -31.80
CA PRO A 132 8.17 21.44 -31.68
C PRO A 132 7.75 20.66 -30.43
N TYR A 133 6.65 21.09 -29.79
CA TYR A 133 6.03 20.32 -28.72
C TYR A 133 5.56 18.96 -29.24
N ARG A 134 5.78 17.91 -28.43
CA ARG A 134 5.24 16.56 -28.66
C ARG A 134 4.54 16.10 -27.39
N GLY A 135 3.33 15.56 -27.56
CA GLY A 135 2.52 15.03 -26.47
C GLY A 135 3.19 13.86 -25.73
N PRO A 136 2.79 13.60 -24.48
CA PRO A 136 3.38 12.55 -23.66
C PRO A 136 3.00 11.16 -24.15
N GLN A 137 3.85 10.18 -23.84
CA GLN A 137 3.43 8.78 -23.89
C GLN A 137 2.58 8.43 -22.65
N PRO A 138 1.63 7.48 -22.76
CA PRO A 138 0.86 7.04 -21.61
C PRO A 138 1.74 6.47 -20.49
N LEU A 139 1.45 6.84 -19.24
CA LEU A 139 2.06 6.26 -18.04
C LEU A 139 1.62 4.80 -17.85
N LEU A 140 0.40 4.46 -18.27
CA LEU A 140 -0.13 3.10 -18.24
C LEU A 140 0.02 2.42 -19.59
N ARG A 141 0.50 1.18 -19.57
CA ARG A 141 0.60 0.30 -20.74
C ARG A 141 -0.31 -0.92 -20.66
N THR A 142 -1.18 -0.96 -19.65
CA THR A 142 -2.13 -2.05 -19.41
C THR A 142 -3.50 -1.70 -20.00
N THR A 143 -4.38 -2.69 -20.10
CA THR A 143 -5.76 -2.51 -20.58
C THR A 143 -6.59 -1.55 -19.73
N GLY A 144 -6.14 -1.26 -18.51
CA GLY A 144 -6.74 -0.24 -17.64
C GLY A 144 -6.59 1.19 -18.17
N LEU A 145 -5.82 1.43 -19.23
CA LEU A 145 -5.77 2.72 -19.93
C LEU A 145 -7.12 3.06 -20.59
N ASP A 146 -7.79 2.06 -21.17
CA ASP A 146 -9.01 2.26 -21.97
C ASP A 146 -10.30 2.29 -21.12
N TRP A 147 -10.20 2.06 -19.81
CA TRP A 147 -11.35 2.02 -18.93
C TRP A 147 -11.85 3.43 -18.64
N THR A 148 -13.17 3.62 -18.53
CA THR A 148 -13.76 4.90 -18.12
C THR A 148 -13.21 5.34 -16.77
N TYR A 149 -12.65 6.55 -16.70
CA TYR A 149 -12.13 7.12 -15.46
C TYR A 149 -13.28 7.50 -14.52
N GLN A 150 -13.14 7.16 -13.23
CA GLN A 150 -14.14 7.42 -12.19
C GLN A 150 -13.47 8.14 -11.00
N PRO A 151 -13.46 9.49 -10.99
CA PRO A 151 -12.89 10.25 -9.89
C PRO A 151 -13.79 10.22 -8.64
N ASP A 152 -13.20 10.56 -7.50
CA ASP A 152 -14.00 10.88 -6.30
C ASP A 152 -14.96 12.04 -6.60
N PRO A 153 -16.22 11.99 -6.13
CA PRO A 153 -17.21 13.05 -6.40
C PRO A 153 -16.74 14.46 -6.03
N ASN A 154 -15.87 14.60 -5.01
CA ASN A 154 -15.38 15.90 -4.54
C ASN A 154 -14.08 16.34 -5.23
N LEU A 155 -13.46 15.48 -6.06
CA LEU A 155 -12.18 15.77 -6.70
C LEU A 155 -12.29 17.00 -7.57
N TYR A 156 -13.35 17.09 -8.39
CA TYR A 156 -13.52 18.19 -9.32
C TYR A 156 -13.76 19.52 -8.61
N ASP A 157 -14.56 19.57 -7.55
CA ASP A 157 -14.78 20.81 -6.79
C ASP A 157 -13.48 21.29 -6.13
N THR A 158 -12.74 20.38 -5.50
CA THR A 158 -11.46 20.67 -4.86
C THR A 158 -10.43 21.15 -5.88
N LEU A 159 -10.32 20.45 -7.01
CA LEU A 159 -9.39 20.76 -8.07
C LEU A 159 -9.72 22.10 -8.73
N ARG A 160 -11.01 22.36 -9.01
CA ARG A 160 -11.48 23.63 -9.55
C ARG A 160 -11.11 24.80 -8.66
N GLN A 161 -11.35 24.70 -7.35
CA GLN A 161 -11.01 25.76 -6.40
C GLN A 161 -9.50 26.03 -6.37
N ALA A 162 -8.69 24.97 -6.31
CA ALA A 162 -7.23 25.08 -6.27
C ALA A 162 -6.66 25.70 -7.56
N ILE A 163 -7.10 25.21 -8.74
CA ILE A 163 -6.64 25.73 -10.03
C ILE A 163 -7.04 27.19 -10.20
N LYS A 164 -8.28 27.57 -9.87
CA LYS A 164 -8.73 28.97 -9.96
C LYS A 164 -7.93 29.89 -9.03
N GLY A 165 -7.67 29.44 -7.80
CA GLY A 165 -6.81 30.15 -6.85
C GLY A 165 -5.40 30.37 -7.40
N HIS A 166 -4.79 29.31 -7.93
CA HIS A 166 -3.47 29.36 -8.53
C HIS A 166 -3.41 30.28 -9.75
N TYR A 167 -4.35 30.15 -10.70
CA TYR A 167 -4.42 31.00 -11.88
C TYR A 167 -4.61 32.47 -11.52
N SER A 168 -5.47 32.76 -10.54
CA SER A 168 -5.64 34.12 -10.02
C SER A 168 -4.34 34.66 -9.40
N ALA A 169 -3.58 33.85 -8.66
CA ALA A 169 -2.30 34.27 -8.11
C ALA A 169 -1.29 34.58 -9.23
N PHE A 170 -1.14 33.67 -10.20
CA PHE A 170 -0.29 33.82 -11.36
C PHE A 170 -0.62 35.09 -12.17
N PHE A 171 -1.89 35.30 -12.50
CA PHE A 171 -2.34 36.45 -13.29
C PHE A 171 -2.01 37.80 -12.63
N HIS A 172 -2.08 37.88 -11.30
CA HIS A 172 -1.75 39.08 -10.53
C HIS A 172 -0.26 39.18 -10.17
N GLY A 173 0.59 38.28 -10.69
CA GLY A 173 2.02 38.25 -10.37
C GLY A 173 2.33 37.91 -8.91
N ARG A 174 1.39 37.30 -8.18
CA ARG A 174 1.59 36.86 -6.79
C ARG A 174 2.32 35.52 -6.82
N ARG A 175 3.58 35.54 -6.40
CA ARG A 175 4.46 34.37 -6.36
C ARG A 175 4.76 34.00 -4.91
N ASP A 176 3.85 33.24 -4.30
CA ASP A 176 3.98 32.77 -2.90
C ASP A 176 3.65 31.28 -2.79
N LYS A 177 4.40 30.53 -1.96
CA LYS A 177 4.24 29.07 -1.75
C LYS A 177 2.84 28.69 -1.24
N SER A 178 2.13 29.60 -0.57
CA SER A 178 0.74 29.39 -0.12
C SER A 178 -0.29 29.50 -1.25
N THR A 179 0.08 30.07 -2.40
CA THR A 179 -0.83 30.34 -3.51
C THR A 179 -0.61 29.43 -4.72
N ILE A 180 0.47 28.65 -4.70
CA ILE A 180 0.90 27.77 -5.78
C ILE A 180 0.83 26.33 -5.27
N PRO A 181 -0.21 25.56 -5.67
CA PRO A 181 -0.38 24.19 -5.22
C PRO A 181 0.63 23.25 -5.90
N LEU A 182 1.22 22.35 -5.11
CA LEU A 182 1.83 21.12 -5.59
C LEU A 182 0.78 20.00 -5.46
N TYR A 183 0.36 19.42 -6.58
CA TYR A 183 -0.65 18.36 -6.59
C TYR A 183 0.03 17.02 -6.29
N LEU A 184 -0.47 16.25 -5.32
CA LEU A 184 0.15 15.00 -4.88
C LEU A 184 -0.86 13.84 -4.86
N PHE A 185 -0.51 12.74 -5.50
CA PHE A 185 -1.20 11.45 -5.36
C PHE A 185 -0.36 10.49 -4.52
N LEU A 186 -0.71 10.36 -3.24
CA LEU A 186 0.01 9.55 -2.25
C LEU A 186 -0.83 8.34 -1.84
N CYS A 187 -0.43 7.15 -2.29
CA CYS A 187 -1.15 5.91 -1.99
C CYS A 187 -0.22 4.67 -2.06
N GLY A 188 -0.65 3.54 -1.50
CA GLY A 188 0.08 2.27 -1.59
C GLY A 188 0.23 1.75 -3.03
N ALA A 189 1.07 0.73 -3.24
CA ALA A 189 1.22 0.10 -4.55
C ALA A 189 -0.12 -0.47 -5.06
N GLY A 190 -0.38 -0.39 -6.38
CA GLY A 190 -1.59 -0.98 -6.99
C GLY A 190 -2.90 -0.21 -6.79
N THR A 191 -2.88 0.96 -6.17
CA THR A 191 -4.07 1.77 -5.84
C THR A 191 -4.52 2.75 -6.92
N GLY A 192 -3.94 2.69 -8.13
CA GLY A 192 -4.34 3.55 -9.26
C GLY A 192 -3.67 4.94 -9.31
N LYS A 193 -2.57 5.18 -8.59
CA LYS A 193 -1.82 6.45 -8.61
C LYS A 193 -1.45 6.94 -10.01
N SER A 194 -0.73 6.12 -10.78
CA SER A 194 -0.32 6.47 -12.14
C SER A 194 -1.53 6.70 -13.04
N ARG A 195 -2.69 6.08 -12.75
CA ARG A 195 -3.95 6.36 -13.46
C ARG A 195 -4.46 7.75 -13.15
N ASN A 196 -4.54 8.13 -11.88
CA ASN A 196 -4.93 9.48 -11.49
C ASN A 196 -3.98 10.56 -12.08
N ALA A 197 -2.68 10.28 -12.08
CA ALA A 197 -1.68 11.17 -12.66
C ALA A 197 -1.82 11.31 -14.19
N GLN A 198 -2.07 10.20 -14.90
CA GLN A 198 -2.36 10.18 -16.33
C GLN A 198 -3.61 10.99 -16.68
N GLU A 199 -4.63 10.93 -15.82
CA GLU A 199 -5.93 11.61 -16.01
C GLU A 199 -5.92 13.06 -15.53
N PHE A 200 -4.81 13.55 -14.96
CA PHE A 200 -4.75 14.86 -14.32
C PHE A 200 -5.07 16.01 -15.27
N HIS A 201 -4.56 15.99 -16.50
CA HIS A 201 -4.86 17.00 -17.53
C HIS A 201 -6.35 17.05 -17.88
N GLN A 202 -6.95 15.87 -18.11
CA GLN A 202 -8.37 15.76 -18.42
C GLN A 202 -9.23 16.18 -17.22
N SER A 203 -8.83 15.80 -16.00
CA SER A 203 -9.53 16.15 -14.76
C SER A 203 -9.47 17.65 -14.48
N ALA A 204 -8.32 18.28 -14.69
CA ALA A 204 -8.12 19.73 -14.56
C ALA A 204 -8.95 20.52 -15.58
N THR A 205 -9.17 19.97 -16.76
CA THR A 205 -10.06 20.55 -17.78
C THR A 205 -11.53 20.35 -17.40
N ALA A 206 -11.90 19.12 -17.06
CA ALA A 206 -13.28 18.72 -16.80
C ALA A 206 -13.88 19.40 -15.56
N CYS A 207 -13.05 19.75 -14.57
CA CYS A 207 -13.52 20.44 -13.38
C CYS A 207 -13.87 21.92 -13.62
N LEU A 208 -13.48 22.51 -14.75
CA LEU A 208 -13.76 23.92 -15.07
C LEU A 208 -15.06 24.06 -15.86
N ILE A 209 -15.89 25.03 -15.47
CA ILE A 209 -17.19 25.26 -16.12
C ILE A 209 -16.98 26.06 -17.40
N GLU A 210 -17.47 25.56 -18.53
CA GLU A 210 -17.18 26.09 -19.88
C GLU A 210 -17.55 27.57 -20.06
N ASP A 211 -18.65 28.03 -19.45
CA ASP A 211 -19.08 29.43 -19.54
C ASP A 211 -18.43 30.35 -18.51
N GLU A 212 -18.14 29.84 -17.31
CA GLU A 212 -17.57 30.66 -16.21
C GLU A 212 -16.05 30.77 -16.27
N ASP A 213 -15.38 29.68 -16.66
CA ASP A 213 -13.93 29.51 -16.57
C ASP A 213 -13.28 29.41 -17.96
N ARG A 214 -13.95 29.93 -19.00
CA ARG A 214 -13.60 29.73 -20.42
C ARG A 214 -12.13 29.95 -20.77
N GLU A 215 -11.54 31.06 -20.32
CA GLU A 215 -10.15 31.39 -20.63
C GLU A 215 -9.16 30.40 -20.01
N LEU A 216 -9.35 30.12 -18.72
CA LEU A 216 -8.53 29.18 -17.96
C LEU A 216 -8.70 27.75 -18.50
N ARG A 217 -9.92 27.35 -18.81
CA ARG A 217 -10.22 26.05 -19.41
C ARG A 217 -9.49 25.87 -20.73
N LYS A 218 -9.57 26.86 -21.64
CA LYS A 218 -8.85 26.83 -22.92
C LYS A 218 -7.34 26.76 -22.72
N ARG A 219 -6.79 27.53 -21.77
CA ARG A 219 -5.36 27.46 -21.40
C ARG A 219 -4.93 26.07 -20.96
N ILE A 220 -5.75 25.37 -20.18
CA ILE A 220 -5.46 24.00 -19.75
C ILE A 220 -5.62 23.00 -20.89
N GLU A 221 -6.66 23.15 -21.73
CA GLU A 221 -6.85 22.31 -22.93
C GLU A 221 -5.64 22.38 -23.88
N ASP A 222 -5.10 23.59 -24.09
CA ASP A 222 -3.93 23.86 -24.95
C ASP A 222 -2.57 23.64 -24.24
N ALA A 223 -2.56 23.09 -23.02
CA ALA A 223 -1.35 22.99 -22.20
C ALA A 223 -0.30 22.03 -22.79
N TRP A 224 0.98 22.38 -22.60
CA TRP A 224 2.10 21.47 -22.82
C TRP A 224 2.21 20.48 -21.66
N VAL A 225 1.70 19.27 -21.87
CA VAL A 225 1.74 18.18 -20.89
C VAL A 225 3.04 17.40 -21.03
N PHE A 226 3.75 17.20 -19.91
CA PHE A 226 4.92 16.35 -19.81
C PHE A 226 4.68 15.24 -18.80
N HIS A 227 4.82 13.97 -19.23
CA HIS A 227 4.78 12.81 -18.35
C HIS A 227 6.19 12.29 -18.11
N VAL A 228 6.68 12.53 -16.89
CA VAL A 228 8.01 12.12 -16.42
C VAL A 228 7.84 10.90 -15.53
N SER A 229 8.13 9.71 -16.04
CA SER A 229 8.18 8.49 -15.23
C SER A 229 9.59 8.27 -14.68
N LEU A 230 9.69 8.02 -13.37
CA LEU A 230 10.89 7.59 -12.67
C LEU A 230 10.88 6.08 -12.37
N GLU A 231 9.94 5.36 -12.97
CA GLU A 231 9.73 3.92 -12.81
C GLU A 231 10.12 3.16 -14.10
N ASN A 232 9.78 1.87 -14.15
CA ASN A 232 10.14 0.86 -15.15
C ASN A 232 10.56 1.38 -16.54
N GLY A 233 11.83 1.16 -16.90
CA GLY A 233 12.39 1.45 -18.23
C GLY A 233 13.02 2.84 -18.39
N VAL A 234 12.73 3.78 -17.49
CA VAL A 234 13.33 5.13 -17.41
C VAL A 234 13.65 5.53 -15.95
N SER A 235 13.90 4.54 -15.08
CA SER A 235 14.27 4.75 -13.68
C SER A 235 15.55 5.57 -13.52
N LEU A 236 15.73 6.13 -12.32
CA LEU A 236 16.94 6.89 -11.98
C LEU A 236 18.19 6.03 -12.20
N LEU A 237 19.14 6.56 -12.96
CA LEU A 237 20.44 5.93 -13.17
C LEU A 237 21.42 6.37 -12.09
N GLU A 238 22.41 5.53 -11.78
CA GLU A 238 23.42 5.79 -10.72
C GLU A 238 24.20 7.11 -10.90
N ASN A 239 24.26 7.63 -12.12
CA ASN A 239 24.95 8.88 -12.46
C ASN A 239 24.03 10.13 -12.44
N GLU A 240 22.73 9.99 -12.14
CA GLU A 240 21.79 11.10 -12.00
C GLU A 240 21.85 11.71 -10.60
N VAL A 241 22.79 12.62 -10.37
CA VAL A 241 23.02 13.25 -9.05
C VAL A 241 22.04 14.40 -8.76
N SER A 242 21.52 15.06 -9.80
CA SER A 242 20.62 16.21 -9.67
C SER A 242 19.17 15.83 -10.01
N PRO A 243 18.24 15.85 -9.04
CA PRO A 243 16.84 15.50 -9.28
C PRO A 243 16.16 16.37 -10.35
N ILE A 244 16.48 17.66 -10.40
CA ILE A 244 15.86 18.59 -11.35
C ILE A 244 16.36 18.35 -12.78
N GLU A 245 17.64 18.01 -12.94
CA GLU A 245 18.19 17.62 -14.25
C GLU A 245 17.63 16.27 -14.71
N ALA A 246 17.39 15.33 -13.78
CA ALA A 246 16.74 14.06 -14.10
C ALA A 246 15.32 14.26 -14.66
N ILE A 247 14.57 15.22 -14.11
CA ILE A 247 13.24 15.61 -14.61
C ILE A 247 13.36 16.25 -15.99
N GLY A 248 14.22 17.26 -16.16
CA GLY A 248 14.37 17.95 -17.44
C GLY A 248 14.93 17.04 -18.55
N CYS A 249 15.80 16.08 -18.20
CA CYS A 249 16.26 15.05 -19.12
C CYS A 249 15.10 14.20 -19.69
N ARG A 250 14.13 13.82 -18.84
CA ARG A 250 12.95 13.04 -19.25
C ARG A 250 11.93 13.89 -20.01
N MET A 251 11.79 15.18 -19.67
CA MET A 251 11.03 16.12 -20.49
C MET A 251 11.60 16.25 -21.91
N LEU A 252 12.93 16.34 -22.04
CA LEU A 252 13.59 16.38 -23.35
C LEU A 252 13.43 15.06 -24.11
N LEU A 253 13.50 13.91 -23.42
CA LEU A 253 13.27 12.60 -24.01
C LEU A 253 11.88 12.50 -24.66
N GLN A 254 10.84 13.08 -24.05
CA GLN A 254 9.49 13.12 -24.64
C GLN A 254 9.47 13.84 -26.00
N LEU A 255 10.27 14.89 -26.16
CA LEU A 255 10.39 15.64 -27.42
C LEU A 255 11.23 14.90 -28.47
N LEU A 256 12.05 13.93 -28.05
CA LEU A 256 13.00 13.17 -28.88
C LEU A 256 12.70 11.66 -28.82
N PRO A 257 11.56 11.18 -29.36
CA PRO A 257 11.13 9.77 -29.22
C PRO A 257 12.08 8.76 -29.88
N ASP A 258 12.92 9.20 -30.83
CA ASP A 258 13.92 8.35 -31.49
C ASP A 258 15.19 8.15 -30.64
N LYS A 259 15.34 8.88 -29.53
CA LYS A 259 16.47 8.75 -28.62
C LYS A 259 16.12 7.88 -27.41
N ARG A 260 17.15 7.28 -26.83
CA ARG A 260 17.09 6.61 -25.52
C ARG A 260 17.60 7.56 -24.43
N LEU A 261 17.13 7.37 -23.20
CA LEU A 261 17.51 8.19 -22.04
C LEU A 261 19.04 8.34 -21.89
N ARG A 262 19.79 7.24 -21.99
CA ARG A 262 21.26 7.26 -21.90
C ARG A 262 21.91 8.15 -22.96
N ASN A 263 21.37 8.16 -24.18
CA ASN A 263 21.91 8.97 -25.28
C ASN A 263 21.64 10.46 -25.00
N VAL A 264 20.45 10.80 -24.50
CA VAL A 264 20.13 12.19 -24.10
C VAL A 264 21.10 12.68 -23.03
N MET A 265 21.38 11.87 -22.01
CA MET A 265 22.32 12.21 -20.95
C MET A 265 23.77 12.30 -21.41
N GLN A 266 24.15 11.53 -22.43
CA GLN A 266 25.51 11.52 -23.00
C GLN A 266 25.73 12.68 -23.97
N ASP A 267 24.72 13.05 -24.74
CA ASP A 267 24.83 14.01 -25.84
C ASP A 267 24.62 15.45 -25.38
N TYR A 268 23.85 15.66 -24.31
CA TYR A 268 23.37 16.99 -23.91
C TYR A 268 23.73 17.35 -22.46
N LYS A 269 23.91 18.65 -22.20
CA LYS A 269 24.13 19.25 -20.87
C LYS A 269 23.13 20.40 -20.61
N GLU A 270 23.06 20.87 -19.37
CA GLU A 270 22.12 21.92 -18.91
C GLU A 270 20.65 21.51 -19.05
N LEU A 271 20.35 20.27 -18.62
CA LEU A 271 19.05 19.62 -18.75
C LEU A 271 18.02 20.10 -17.71
N HIS A 272 17.97 21.40 -17.43
CA HIS A 272 16.98 21.99 -16.55
C HIS A 272 15.60 22.06 -17.25
N PRO A 273 14.47 21.79 -16.57
CA PRO A 273 13.12 21.88 -17.16
C PRO A 273 12.85 23.20 -17.89
N MET A 274 13.26 24.33 -17.31
CA MET A 274 13.08 25.64 -17.95
C MET A 274 13.81 25.75 -19.30
N ASN A 275 15.00 25.19 -19.43
CA ASN A 275 15.73 25.19 -20.70
C ASN A 275 15.02 24.34 -21.76
N VAL A 276 14.33 23.26 -21.34
CA VAL A 276 13.50 22.44 -22.22
C VAL A 276 12.24 23.21 -22.64
N LEU A 277 11.62 23.94 -21.72
CA LEU A 277 10.45 24.77 -22.03
C LEU A 277 10.81 25.95 -22.96
N ASP A 278 11.95 26.62 -22.75
CA ASP A 278 12.48 27.66 -23.65
C ASP A 278 12.65 27.12 -25.08
N LEU A 279 13.16 25.90 -25.19
CA LEU A 279 13.37 25.22 -26.45
C LEU A 279 12.05 24.89 -27.16
N VAL A 280 11.01 24.49 -26.41
CA VAL A 280 9.65 24.31 -26.96
C VAL A 280 9.05 25.65 -27.38
N ALA A 281 9.10 26.67 -26.52
CA ALA A 281 8.61 28.02 -26.79
C ALA A 281 9.23 28.60 -28.07
N LYS A 282 10.54 28.42 -28.25
CA LYS A 282 11.24 28.83 -29.47
C LYS A 282 10.78 28.06 -30.71
N GLY A 283 10.56 26.75 -30.60
CA GLY A 283 10.14 25.90 -31.71
C GLY A 283 8.68 26.11 -32.11
N THR A 284 7.82 26.50 -31.18
CA THR A 284 6.40 26.80 -31.42
C THR A 284 6.15 28.28 -31.76
N GLY A 285 7.13 29.16 -31.54
CA GLY A 285 6.99 30.60 -31.76
C GLY A 285 6.11 31.29 -30.71
N GLN A 286 5.97 30.70 -29.52
CA GLN A 286 5.16 31.21 -28.41
C GLN A 286 6.08 31.72 -27.28
N HIS A 287 5.67 32.78 -26.56
CA HIS A 287 6.37 33.20 -25.35
C HIS A 287 5.98 32.32 -24.16
N LEU A 288 6.94 31.99 -23.28
CA LEU A 288 6.71 31.13 -22.12
C LEU A 288 5.60 31.62 -21.18
N ARG A 289 5.52 32.93 -20.92
CA ARG A 289 4.46 33.54 -20.10
C ARG A 289 3.04 33.29 -20.62
N ASP A 290 2.91 33.08 -21.93
CA ASP A 290 1.65 32.84 -22.61
C ASP A 290 1.32 31.35 -22.67
N ALA A 291 2.28 30.48 -22.34
CA ALA A 291 2.11 29.04 -22.30
C ALA A 291 1.56 28.55 -20.95
N THR A 292 0.85 27.42 -20.99
CA THR A 292 0.45 26.66 -19.81
C THR A 292 1.16 25.31 -19.87
N VAL A 293 1.77 24.90 -18.75
CA VAL A 293 2.56 23.67 -18.66
C VAL A 293 1.96 22.78 -17.58
N ILE A 294 1.77 21.50 -17.90
CA ILE A 294 1.41 20.49 -16.90
C ILE A 294 2.57 19.51 -16.82
N LEU A 295 3.21 19.46 -15.65
CA LEU A 295 4.31 18.54 -15.37
C LEU A 295 3.81 17.43 -14.44
N VAL A 296 3.71 16.20 -14.95
CA VAL A 296 3.36 15.02 -14.17
C VAL A 296 4.62 14.21 -13.90
N VAL A 297 5.01 14.07 -12.63
CA VAL A 297 6.16 13.26 -12.19
C VAL A 297 5.65 12.00 -11.49
N ASP A 298 5.76 10.86 -12.14
CA ASP A 298 5.33 9.56 -11.63
C ASP A 298 6.50 8.81 -10.98
N GLY A 299 6.33 8.36 -9.73
CA GLY A 299 7.33 7.57 -9.02
C GLY A 299 8.34 8.39 -8.20
N LEU A 300 7.91 9.50 -7.58
CA LEU A 300 8.81 10.39 -6.83
C LEU A 300 9.55 9.69 -5.68
N GLN A 301 8.98 8.60 -5.15
CA GLN A 301 9.61 7.76 -4.13
C GLN A 301 10.97 7.18 -4.59
N SER A 302 11.25 7.13 -5.89
CA SER A 302 12.54 6.65 -6.41
C SER A 302 13.72 7.53 -5.97
N PHE A 303 13.47 8.78 -5.53
CA PHE A 303 14.50 9.64 -4.93
C PHE A 303 14.73 9.37 -3.43
N MET A 304 13.90 8.54 -2.80
CA MET A 304 14.04 8.20 -1.38
C MET A 304 15.06 7.07 -1.20
N THR A 305 16.01 7.31 -0.31
CA THR A 305 17.03 6.37 0.15
C THR A 305 16.90 6.09 1.65
N ASP A 306 16.33 7.02 2.42
CA ASP A 306 16.03 6.88 3.84
C ASP A 306 14.57 7.30 4.13
N PRO A 307 13.87 6.63 5.07
CA PRO A 307 12.53 7.04 5.51
C PRO A 307 12.43 8.49 6.02
N LYS A 308 13.54 9.08 6.47
CA LYS A 308 13.62 10.46 6.97
C LYS A 308 13.95 11.49 5.89
N ASP A 309 14.10 11.09 4.63
CA ASP A 309 14.45 12.00 3.55
C ASP A 309 13.47 13.18 3.42
N GLY A 310 12.20 13.01 3.77
CA GLY A 310 11.22 14.10 3.82
C GLY A 310 11.52 15.19 4.87
N HIS A 311 12.42 14.94 5.81
CA HIS A 311 12.88 15.88 6.84
C HIS A 311 14.34 16.31 6.64
N ASP A 312 15.06 15.70 5.71
CA ASP A 312 16.44 16.04 5.37
C ASP A 312 16.47 16.90 4.11
N LYS A 313 16.83 18.17 4.26
CA LYS A 313 16.93 19.14 3.17
C LYS A 313 18.02 18.79 2.14
N ASP A 314 19.00 18.00 2.54
CA ASP A 314 20.09 17.56 1.68
C ASP A 314 19.76 16.26 0.91
N SER A 315 18.66 15.59 1.29
CA SER A 315 18.18 14.40 0.59
C SER A 315 17.80 14.70 -0.86
N ALA A 316 17.94 13.71 -1.74
CA ALA A 316 17.53 13.85 -3.13
C ALA A 316 16.01 14.06 -3.25
N PHE A 317 15.22 13.39 -2.40
CA PHE A 317 13.76 13.51 -2.37
C PHE A 317 13.28 14.91 -1.97
N TYR A 318 13.81 15.48 -0.88
CA TYR A 318 13.44 16.83 -0.44
C TYR A 318 13.85 17.89 -1.46
N ARG A 319 15.05 17.75 -2.04
CA ARG A 319 15.50 18.61 -3.14
C ARG A 319 14.62 18.47 -4.37
N ALA A 320 14.18 17.26 -4.73
CA ALA A 320 13.25 17.05 -5.85
C ALA A 320 11.94 17.80 -5.63
N LEU A 321 11.29 17.63 -4.47
CA LEU A 321 10.06 18.34 -4.12
C LEU A 321 10.23 19.86 -4.15
N THR A 322 11.33 20.35 -3.57
CA THR A 322 11.65 21.78 -3.54
C THR A 322 11.84 22.32 -4.95
N ASN A 323 12.66 21.66 -5.77
CA ASN A 323 12.94 22.10 -7.13
C ASN A 323 11.69 22.07 -8.01
N ILE A 324 10.84 21.05 -7.89
CA ILE A 324 9.56 20.99 -8.62
C ILE A 324 8.64 22.14 -8.21
N GLY A 325 8.54 22.41 -6.91
CA GLY A 325 7.77 23.55 -6.40
C GLY A 325 8.32 24.88 -6.91
N ASP A 326 9.65 25.02 -6.95
CA ASP A 326 10.33 26.23 -7.41
C ASP A 326 10.11 26.50 -8.92
N LEU A 327 9.90 25.47 -9.75
CA LEU A 327 9.53 25.66 -11.17
C LEU A 327 8.23 26.44 -11.34
N ALA A 328 7.28 26.30 -10.41
CA ALA A 328 6.01 27.00 -10.49
C ALA A 328 6.11 28.49 -10.11
N PHE A 329 7.28 28.94 -9.60
CA PHE A 329 7.60 30.35 -9.38
C PHE A 329 8.15 31.06 -10.61
N GLU A 330 8.37 30.35 -11.71
CA GLU A 330 8.88 30.93 -12.94
C GLU A 330 7.81 31.75 -13.68
N ASP A 331 8.21 32.52 -14.69
CA ASP A 331 7.29 33.35 -15.49
C ASP A 331 6.51 32.54 -16.53
N VAL A 332 5.90 31.43 -16.09
CA VAL A 332 5.09 30.48 -16.87
C VAL A 332 4.02 29.89 -15.97
N PHE A 333 2.79 29.69 -16.48
CA PHE A 333 1.74 29.06 -15.69
C PHE A 333 1.95 27.54 -15.67
N LEU A 334 2.59 27.03 -14.62
CA LEU A 334 3.01 25.63 -14.50
C LEU A 334 2.26 24.91 -13.37
N MET A 335 1.56 23.82 -13.71
CA MET A 335 0.90 22.93 -12.76
C MET A 335 1.73 21.65 -12.59
N ALA A 336 2.31 21.47 -11.40
CA ALA A 336 3.10 20.28 -11.08
C ALA A 336 2.27 19.25 -10.30
N CYS A 337 2.21 18.02 -10.81
CA CYS A 337 1.54 16.89 -10.20
C CYS A 337 2.55 15.76 -9.97
N CYS A 338 2.67 15.25 -8.75
CA CYS A 338 3.58 14.14 -8.44
C CYS A 338 2.82 12.93 -7.89
N THR A 339 3.31 11.73 -8.19
CA THR A 339 2.90 10.51 -7.49
C THR A 339 4.04 10.05 -6.58
N ALA A 340 3.68 9.51 -5.42
CA ALA A 340 4.64 8.77 -4.62
C ALA A 340 3.98 7.51 -4.04
N THR A 341 4.70 6.40 -4.08
CA THR A 341 4.39 5.21 -3.29
C THR A 341 5.08 5.34 -1.95
N ASP A 342 4.33 5.36 -0.86
CA ASP A 342 4.94 5.27 0.46
C ASP A 342 5.57 3.88 0.64
N GLY A 343 6.90 3.81 0.54
CA GLY A 343 7.70 2.60 0.76
C GLY A 343 7.98 2.31 2.24
N SER A 344 7.49 3.16 3.16
CA SER A 344 7.79 3.11 4.60
C SER A 344 6.62 2.72 5.49
N LEU A 345 5.49 2.28 4.91
CA LEU A 345 4.41 1.74 5.72
C LEU A 345 4.76 0.34 6.19
N LYS A 346 5.40 0.28 7.37
CA LYS A 346 4.98 -0.75 8.33
C LYS A 346 3.46 -0.60 8.47
N PRO A 347 2.69 -1.71 8.42
CA PRO A 347 1.28 -1.66 8.72
C PRO A 347 1.08 -0.85 10.02
N VAL A 348 0.35 0.27 9.94
CA VAL A 348 0.02 1.10 11.12
C VAL A 348 -0.65 0.24 12.20
N PHE A 349 -1.32 -0.80 11.75
CA PHE A 349 -2.04 -1.77 12.53
C PHE A 349 -1.40 -3.16 12.32
N ASP A 350 -1.15 -3.88 13.41
CA ASP A 350 -0.73 -5.29 13.37
C ASP A 350 -1.87 -6.12 12.76
N GLU A 351 -1.83 -6.31 11.45
CA GLU A 351 -2.83 -7.10 10.75
C GLU A 351 -2.79 -8.58 11.17
N ASP A 352 -1.75 -9.10 11.80
CA ASP A 352 -1.80 -10.46 12.35
C ASP A 352 -2.69 -10.57 13.59
N ASP A 353 -3.03 -9.44 14.25
CA ASP A 353 -3.99 -9.39 15.35
C ASP A 353 -5.43 -9.29 14.83
N HIS A 354 -6.21 -10.36 15.03
CA HIS A 354 -7.59 -10.39 14.60
C HIS A 354 -8.46 -9.26 15.21
N ILE A 355 -8.17 -8.78 16.42
CA ILE A 355 -8.97 -7.73 17.07
C ILE A 355 -8.69 -6.42 16.37
N ILE A 356 -7.42 -6.16 16.07
CA ILE A 356 -7.01 -4.96 15.34
C ILE A 356 -7.59 -4.99 13.92
N LYS A 357 -7.57 -6.14 13.23
CA LYS A 357 -8.24 -6.30 11.93
C LYS A 357 -9.73 -5.96 11.98
N VAL A 358 -10.45 -6.44 12.99
CA VAL A 358 -11.88 -6.12 13.19
C VAL A 358 -12.06 -4.62 13.44
N LEU A 359 -11.25 -4.03 14.32
CA LEU A 359 -11.32 -2.61 14.67
C LEU A 359 -11.05 -1.69 13.46
N VAL A 360 -10.00 -1.99 12.70
CA VAL A 360 -9.66 -1.26 11.46
C VAL A 360 -10.79 -1.38 10.45
N SER A 361 -11.37 -2.58 10.30
CA SER A 361 -12.51 -2.77 9.40
C SER A 361 -13.76 -2.05 9.88
N ASP A 362 -13.99 -1.98 11.20
CA ASP A 362 -15.13 -1.29 11.81
C ASP A 362 -15.06 0.23 11.61
N CYS A 363 -13.85 0.79 11.48
CA CYS A 363 -13.63 2.18 11.09
C CYS A 363 -14.01 2.47 9.63
N GLY A 364 -14.19 1.44 8.79
CA GLY A 364 -14.71 1.57 7.43
C GLY A 364 -13.92 2.55 6.55
N GLY A 365 -12.60 2.58 6.71
CA GLY A 365 -11.70 3.45 5.93
C GLY A 365 -11.76 4.95 6.27
N HIS A 366 -12.43 5.35 7.35
CA HIS A 366 -12.46 6.75 7.77
C HIS A 366 -11.14 7.12 8.46
N GLY A 367 -10.30 7.91 7.78
CA GLY A 367 -8.98 8.32 8.28
C GLY A 367 -9.01 8.85 9.72
N ARG A 368 -9.98 9.72 10.03
CA ARG A 368 -10.20 10.25 11.39
C ARG A 368 -10.45 9.19 12.46
N ALA A 369 -11.22 8.15 12.14
CA ALA A 369 -11.51 7.06 13.08
C ALA A 369 -10.30 6.12 13.24
N LEU A 370 -9.55 5.91 12.16
CA LEU A 370 -8.31 5.12 12.16
C LEU A 370 -7.20 5.82 12.96
N GLU A 371 -7.07 7.15 12.84
CA GLU A 371 -6.11 7.94 13.62
C GLU A 371 -6.40 7.86 15.12
N SER A 372 -7.66 8.07 15.54
CA SER A 372 -8.02 7.91 16.96
C SER A 372 -7.83 6.47 17.46
N LEU A 373 -8.08 5.46 16.62
CA LEU A 373 -7.82 4.07 16.97
C LEU A 373 -6.33 3.81 17.18
N GLN A 374 -5.45 4.34 16.31
CA GLN A 374 -4.00 4.21 16.46
C GLN A 374 -3.50 4.87 17.74
N GLN A 375 -3.96 6.09 18.04
CA GLN A 375 -3.62 6.79 19.30
C GLN A 375 -4.09 6.02 20.53
N ALA A 376 -5.30 5.45 20.49
CA ALA A 376 -5.83 4.64 21.59
C ALA A 376 -5.00 3.36 21.80
N ILE A 377 -4.52 2.73 20.72
CA ILE A 377 -3.63 1.56 20.78
C ILE A 377 -2.28 1.93 21.38
N GLU A 378 -1.67 3.03 20.96
CA GLU A 378 -0.37 3.49 21.48
C GLU A 378 -0.41 3.89 22.96
N ALA A 379 -1.53 4.48 23.39
CA ALA A 379 -1.78 4.82 24.79
C ALA A 379 -2.06 3.58 25.67
N SER A 380 -2.32 2.42 25.07
CA SER A 380 -2.64 1.19 25.78
C SER A 380 -1.39 0.32 26.04
N SER A 381 -1.40 -0.47 27.11
CA SER A 381 -0.30 -1.42 27.38
C SER A 381 -0.28 -2.57 26.37
N LYS A 382 0.85 -3.28 26.22
CA LYS A 382 0.98 -4.45 25.30
C LYS A 382 -0.09 -5.55 25.52
N ASP A 383 -0.73 -5.58 26.69
CA ASP A 383 -1.86 -6.44 27.04
C ASP A 383 -3.16 -5.63 27.22
N TYR A 384 -3.54 -4.85 26.21
CA TYR A 384 -4.71 -3.96 26.28
C TYR A 384 -6.04 -4.73 26.45
N ASN A 385 -6.92 -4.26 27.33
CA ASN A 385 -8.32 -4.71 27.35
C ASN A 385 -9.06 -4.01 26.19
N VAL A 386 -9.74 -4.76 25.32
CA VAL A 386 -10.47 -4.20 24.17
C VAL A 386 -11.58 -3.26 24.63
N GLU A 387 -12.20 -3.54 25.77
CA GLU A 387 -13.19 -2.64 26.37
C GLU A 387 -12.58 -1.29 26.77
N SER A 388 -11.40 -1.31 27.39
CA SER A 388 -10.68 -0.09 27.75
C SER A 388 -10.25 0.69 26.51
N LEU A 389 -9.70 -0.01 25.51
CA LEU A 389 -9.30 0.57 24.22
C LEU A 389 -10.49 1.27 23.54
N MET A 390 -11.65 0.62 23.56
CA MET A 390 -12.85 1.13 22.89
C MET A 390 -13.54 2.25 23.65
N ASN A 391 -13.50 2.23 24.98
CA ASN A 391 -13.92 3.37 25.77
C ASN A 391 -13.00 4.58 25.53
N SER A 392 -11.69 4.38 25.42
CA SER A 392 -10.75 5.44 25.05
C SER A 392 -11.05 6.01 23.66
N LEU A 393 -11.24 5.13 22.67
CA LEU A 393 -11.64 5.54 21.31
C LEU A 393 -12.97 6.29 21.32
N TYR A 394 -13.94 5.81 22.09
CA TYR A 394 -15.25 6.45 22.27
C TYR A 394 -15.10 7.89 22.75
N TYR A 395 -14.38 8.10 23.86
CA TYR A 395 -14.23 9.44 24.44
C TYR A 395 -13.43 10.36 23.53
N GLN A 396 -12.39 9.87 22.86
CA GLN A 396 -11.60 10.66 21.90
C GLN A 396 -12.45 11.12 20.72
N LEU A 397 -13.23 10.22 20.11
CA LEU A 397 -14.10 10.57 18.99
C LEU A 397 -15.22 11.53 19.42
N GLN A 398 -15.77 11.35 20.63
CA GLN A 398 -16.79 12.25 21.16
C GLN A 398 -16.23 13.66 21.45
N ASP A 399 -15.01 13.76 21.98
CA ASP A 399 -14.36 15.02 22.31
C ASP A 399 -13.96 15.80 21.04
N LEU A 400 -13.28 15.12 20.11
CA LEU A 400 -12.79 15.72 18.86
C LEU A 400 -13.90 16.07 17.88
N TYR A 401 -15.03 15.36 17.92
CA TYR A 401 -16.12 15.48 16.95
C TYR A 401 -17.48 15.70 17.60
N SER A 402 -17.52 16.41 18.73
CA SER A 402 -18.76 16.65 19.51
C SER A 402 -19.93 17.15 18.66
N GLU A 403 -19.70 18.04 17.70
CA GLU A 403 -20.73 18.54 16.77
C GLU A 403 -21.26 17.47 15.80
N ALA A 404 -20.45 16.48 15.46
CA ALA A 404 -20.79 15.42 14.52
C ALA A 404 -21.55 14.26 15.19
N VAL A 405 -21.45 14.12 16.51
CA VAL A 405 -22.15 13.10 17.31
C VAL A 405 -23.29 13.65 18.18
N SER A 406 -23.48 14.96 18.27
CA SER A 406 -24.54 15.59 19.08
C SER A 406 -25.91 15.55 18.37
N PHE A 407 -26.50 14.36 18.27
CA PHE A 407 -27.87 14.18 17.81
C PHE A 407 -28.80 13.82 18.99
N PRO A 408 -30.08 14.23 18.95
CA PRO A 408 -31.07 13.74 19.92
C PRO A 408 -31.21 12.22 19.82
N SER A 409 -31.48 11.53 20.94
CA SER A 409 -31.59 10.07 21.00
C SER A 409 -32.59 9.49 19.99
N SER A 410 -33.72 10.17 19.75
CA SER A 410 -34.71 9.77 18.74
C SER A 410 -34.17 9.82 17.31
N THR A 411 -33.31 10.80 17.00
CA THR A 411 -32.67 10.95 15.69
C THR A 411 -31.62 9.88 15.47
N ILE A 412 -30.81 9.60 16.50
CA ILE A 412 -29.83 8.50 16.50
C ILE A 412 -30.52 7.17 16.22
N GLN A 413 -31.62 6.88 16.91
CA GLN A 413 -32.40 5.65 16.72
C GLN A 413 -32.94 5.51 15.30
N ALA A 414 -33.51 6.58 14.74
CA ALA A 414 -34.05 6.60 13.39
C ALA A 414 -32.98 6.42 12.30
N MET A 415 -31.86 7.13 12.42
CA MET A 415 -30.72 7.02 11.49
C MET A 415 -30.20 5.59 11.43
N ALA A 416 -30.00 5.00 12.59
CA ALA A 416 -29.38 3.70 12.65
C ALA A 416 -30.36 2.57 12.30
N ARG A 417 -31.68 2.73 12.54
CA ARG A 417 -32.70 1.87 11.92
C ARG A 417 -32.60 1.90 10.40
N ALA A 418 -32.54 3.10 9.80
CA ALA A 418 -32.47 3.27 8.36
C ALA A 418 -31.19 2.67 7.75
N ILE A 419 -30.05 2.81 8.42
CA ILE A 419 -28.76 2.22 8.00
C ILE A 419 -28.82 0.68 8.01
N LEU A 420 -29.40 0.08 9.05
CA LEU A 420 -29.41 -1.37 9.24
C LEU A 420 -30.41 -2.11 8.37
N THR A 421 -31.61 -1.54 8.22
CA THR A 421 -32.62 -2.10 7.32
C THR A 421 -32.32 -1.79 5.86
N ARG A 422 -31.32 -0.92 5.62
CA ARG A 422 -31.03 -0.34 4.32
C ARG A 422 -32.31 0.27 3.73
N ALA A 423 -33.02 1.04 4.56
CA ALA A 423 -34.29 1.64 4.20
C ALA A 423 -34.09 2.57 3.00
N HIS A 424 -34.92 2.41 1.97
CA HIS A 424 -34.91 3.32 0.84
C HIS A 424 -35.52 4.66 1.26
N LEU A 425 -34.71 5.72 1.20
CA LEU A 425 -35.07 7.07 1.64
C LEU A 425 -35.13 8.02 0.45
N ASP A 426 -36.22 8.79 0.43
CA ASP A 426 -36.42 9.90 -0.50
C ASP A 426 -35.55 11.09 -0.07
N PRO A 427 -34.75 11.70 -0.97
CA PRO A 427 -33.86 12.80 -0.62
C PRO A 427 -34.60 14.04 -0.12
N ASP A 428 -35.84 14.24 -0.55
CA ASP A 428 -36.63 15.45 -0.29
C ASP A 428 -37.61 15.28 0.88
N LYS A 429 -37.60 14.12 1.55
CA LYS A 429 -38.45 13.85 2.72
C LYS A 429 -37.64 13.58 3.97
N PRO A 430 -38.13 13.99 5.16
CA PRO A 430 -37.47 13.67 6.42
C PRO A 430 -37.33 12.16 6.62
N VAL A 431 -36.21 11.74 7.22
CA VAL A 431 -36.02 10.35 7.62
C VAL A 431 -37.08 9.98 8.66
N PRO A 432 -37.82 8.85 8.50
CA PRO A 432 -38.89 8.47 9.42
C PRO A 432 -38.44 8.50 10.89
N GLY A 433 -39.19 9.19 11.73
CA GLY A 433 -38.85 9.40 13.15
C GLY A 433 -37.94 10.61 13.42
N THR A 434 -37.63 11.41 12.40
CA THR A 434 -36.84 12.65 12.52
C THR A 434 -37.49 13.81 11.76
N ALA A 435 -37.03 15.03 12.02
CA ALA A 435 -37.38 16.22 11.24
C ALA A 435 -36.35 16.57 10.14
N ARG A 436 -35.31 15.75 9.95
CA ARG A 436 -34.16 16.05 9.08
C ARG A 436 -34.17 15.22 7.81
N LEU A 437 -33.70 15.81 6.71
CA LEU A 437 -33.51 15.13 5.43
C LEU A 437 -32.28 14.20 5.48
N PRO A 438 -32.22 13.15 4.64
CA PRO A 438 -31.06 12.24 4.57
C PRO A 438 -29.74 12.99 4.34
N GLY A 439 -29.74 14.01 3.47
CA GLY A 439 -28.57 14.84 3.18
C GLY A 439 -28.10 15.65 4.40
N GLU A 440 -29.03 16.21 5.19
CA GLU A 440 -28.71 16.98 6.40
C GLU A 440 -28.07 16.13 7.50
N LEU A 441 -28.45 14.85 7.56
CA LEU A 441 -27.87 13.86 8.49
C LEU A 441 -26.47 13.42 8.04
N ALA A 442 -26.15 13.55 6.75
CA ALA A 442 -24.85 13.21 6.17
C ALA A 442 -23.83 14.36 6.22
N ILE A 443 -24.26 15.62 6.45
CA ILE A 443 -23.37 16.80 6.51
C ILE A 443 -22.13 16.62 7.39
N PRO A 444 -22.21 16.02 8.60
CA PRO A 444 -21.03 15.86 9.45
C PRO A 444 -19.97 14.89 8.89
N GLY A 445 -20.29 14.16 7.82
CA GLY A 445 -19.37 13.22 7.16
C GLY A 445 -19.10 11.94 7.95
N LEU A 446 -19.93 11.63 8.96
CA LEU A 446 -19.90 10.36 9.71
C LEU A 446 -20.80 9.29 9.09
N ILE A 447 -21.85 9.74 8.42
CA ILE A 447 -22.84 8.93 7.70
C ILE A 447 -22.88 9.46 6.28
N ARG A 448 -23.04 8.57 5.32
CA ARG A 448 -23.16 8.91 3.91
C ARG A 448 -24.58 8.65 3.47
N TYR A 449 -25.04 9.41 2.48
CA TYR A 449 -26.27 9.13 1.77
C TYR A 449 -25.89 8.69 0.35
N GLU A 450 -26.07 7.42 0.06
CA GLU A 450 -25.66 6.79 -1.20
C GLU A 450 -26.87 6.57 -2.10
N GLN A 451 -26.81 7.09 -3.32
CA GLN A 451 -27.81 6.84 -4.36
C GLN A 451 -27.30 5.75 -5.32
N PRO A 452 -27.95 4.58 -5.41
CA PRO A 452 -27.54 3.53 -6.34
C PRO A 452 -27.76 3.99 -7.77
N THR A 453 -26.75 3.82 -8.61
CA THR A 453 -26.86 4.05 -10.05
C THR A 453 -27.90 3.13 -10.68
N GLY A 454 -28.93 3.70 -11.30
CA GLY A 454 -29.94 2.98 -12.08
C GLY A 454 -31.24 2.59 -11.35
N LEU A 455 -31.44 2.97 -10.09
CA LEU A 455 -32.66 2.66 -9.30
C LEU A 455 -33.37 3.94 -8.84
N GLY A 456 -34.12 4.59 -9.74
CA GLY A 456 -35.10 5.65 -9.40
C GLY A 456 -34.57 6.87 -8.62
N THR A 457 -35.50 7.66 -8.07
CA THR A 457 -35.22 8.79 -7.17
C THR A 457 -35.18 8.28 -5.72
N GLY A 458 -33.99 8.26 -5.09
CA GLY A 458 -33.84 7.79 -3.71
C GLY A 458 -32.46 7.21 -3.42
N GLY A 459 -32.21 6.92 -2.14
CA GLY A 459 -30.91 6.45 -1.67
C GLY A 459 -30.96 5.84 -0.28
N TYR A 460 -29.79 5.49 0.24
CA TYR A 460 -29.63 4.78 1.52
C TYR A 460 -28.65 5.53 2.42
N LEU A 461 -28.93 5.56 3.72
CA LEU A 461 -27.91 5.97 4.69
C LEU A 461 -26.93 4.82 4.92
N THR A 462 -25.63 5.11 4.90
CA THR A 462 -24.56 4.15 5.20
C THR A 462 -23.59 4.74 6.23
N ALA A 463 -23.05 3.89 7.09
CA ALA A 463 -22.05 4.28 8.08
C ALA A 463 -21.12 3.12 8.41
N PRO A 464 -19.83 3.40 8.72
CA PRO A 464 -18.97 2.43 9.39
C PRO A 464 -19.56 1.93 10.72
N TYR A 465 -19.22 0.69 11.09
CA TYR A 465 -19.69 0.09 12.34
C TYR A 465 -19.31 0.93 13.57
N ILE A 466 -18.13 1.55 13.59
CA ILE A 466 -17.68 2.36 14.74
C ILE A 466 -18.69 3.47 15.09
N TRP A 467 -19.28 4.12 14.08
CA TRP A 467 -20.26 5.19 14.30
C TRP A 467 -21.61 4.65 14.77
N VAL A 468 -22.06 3.52 14.20
CA VAL A 468 -23.26 2.80 14.66
C VAL A 468 -23.10 2.35 16.12
N TRP A 469 -21.90 1.89 16.49
CA TRP A 469 -21.57 1.51 17.86
C TRP A 469 -21.58 2.71 18.82
N LEU A 470 -20.97 3.85 18.44
CA LEU A 470 -20.98 5.09 19.25
C LEU A 470 -22.41 5.56 19.56
N PHE A 471 -23.26 5.60 18.54
CA PHE A 471 -24.69 5.93 18.64
C PHE A 471 -25.43 5.06 19.67
N SER A 472 -25.17 3.75 19.68
CA SER A 472 -25.76 2.83 20.66
C SER A 472 -25.24 3.03 22.10
N HIS A 473 -24.07 3.67 22.27
CA HIS A 473 -23.44 3.89 23.58
C HIS A 473 -23.77 5.25 24.20
N GLN A 474 -24.20 6.23 23.42
CA GLN A 474 -24.64 7.56 23.90
C GLN A 474 -26.02 7.56 24.55
N SER A 475 -26.91 6.64 24.15
CA SER A 475 -28.32 6.63 24.53
C SER A 475 -28.62 6.09 25.95
N ARG A 476 -27.65 6.11 26.90
CA ARG A 476 -27.71 5.35 28.17
C ARG A 476 -28.93 5.62 29.07
N ASP A 477 -29.57 6.76 28.92
CA ASP A 477 -30.62 7.19 29.85
C ASP A 477 -32.06 6.89 29.36
N ASP A 478 -32.26 6.40 28.13
CA ASP A 478 -33.60 6.08 27.59
C ASP A 478 -33.54 5.03 26.45
N VAL A 479 -32.90 3.89 26.72
CA VAL A 479 -32.43 2.94 25.68
C VAL A 479 -33.59 2.18 25.04
N ASP A 480 -33.82 2.43 23.76
CA ASP A 480 -34.60 1.57 22.87
C ASP A 480 -34.08 0.11 22.95
N PRO A 481 -34.92 -0.89 23.29
CA PRO A 481 -34.51 -2.29 23.42
C PRO A 481 -33.77 -2.84 22.19
N LEU A 482 -34.08 -2.30 21.01
CA LEU A 482 -33.41 -2.59 19.75
C LEU A 482 -31.93 -2.13 19.80
N LEU A 483 -31.66 -0.88 20.20
CA LEU A 483 -30.29 -0.34 20.33
C LEU A 483 -29.44 -1.10 21.34
N ASN A 484 -30.04 -1.59 22.43
CA ASN A 484 -29.30 -2.42 23.41
C ASN A 484 -28.91 -3.77 22.80
N SER A 485 -29.78 -4.35 21.95
CA SER A 485 -29.46 -5.55 21.19
C SER A 485 -28.45 -5.32 20.05
N TRP A 486 -28.15 -4.06 19.69
CA TRP A 486 -27.13 -3.70 18.69
C TRP A 486 -25.70 -3.81 19.19
N ARG A 487 -25.50 -4.10 20.48
CA ARG A 487 -24.19 -4.41 21.08
C ARG A 487 -23.63 -5.77 20.61
N PHE A 488 -23.95 -6.18 19.39
CA PHE A 488 -23.51 -7.39 18.69
C PHE A 488 -22.05 -7.67 18.94
N TYR A 489 -21.79 -8.75 19.69
CA TYR A 489 -20.44 -9.15 20.07
C TYR A 489 -19.60 -7.91 20.38
N SER A 490 -20.03 -7.23 21.44
CA SER A 490 -19.37 -6.06 21.96
C SER A 490 -17.88 -6.34 22.08
N TYR A 491 -17.05 -5.33 22.02
CA TYR A 491 -15.61 -5.50 22.19
C TYR A 491 -15.19 -6.31 23.45
N PRO A 492 -15.97 -6.29 24.56
CA PRO A 492 -15.90 -7.29 25.61
C PRO A 492 -16.06 -8.75 25.15
N ASP A 493 -17.06 -9.10 24.34
CA ASP A 493 -17.34 -10.45 23.83
C ASP A 493 -16.30 -10.96 22.82
N LEU A 494 -15.53 -10.05 22.20
CA LEU A 494 -14.34 -10.39 21.41
C LEU A 494 -13.17 -10.91 22.27
N LYS A 495 -13.25 -10.77 23.61
CA LYS A 495 -12.33 -11.39 24.60
C LYS A 495 -13.03 -12.22 25.68
N SER A 496 -14.34 -12.11 25.89
CA SER A 496 -14.98 -12.62 27.10
C SER A 496 -15.21 -14.13 27.02
N LYS A 497 -14.87 -14.79 28.12
CA LYS A 497 -15.16 -16.20 28.41
C LYS A 497 -16.66 -16.49 28.61
N THR A 498 -17.56 -15.56 28.28
CA THR A 498 -18.97 -15.65 28.69
C THR A 498 -19.86 -14.79 27.79
N ASP A 499 -20.23 -15.31 26.62
CA ASP A 499 -21.56 -15.05 26.10
C ASP A 499 -22.46 -16.23 26.53
N PRO A 500 -23.49 -16.02 27.39
CA PRO A 500 -24.44 -17.07 27.74
C PRO A 500 -25.30 -17.56 26.56
N LYS A 501 -25.29 -16.87 25.40
CA LYS A 501 -26.03 -17.25 24.18
C LYS A 501 -25.20 -17.99 23.14
N SER A 502 -23.88 -17.88 23.17
CA SER A 502 -22.98 -18.61 22.26
C SER A 502 -22.76 -20.04 22.77
N PRO A 503 -22.83 -21.07 21.89
CA PRO A 503 -22.54 -22.44 22.28
C PRO A 503 -21.15 -22.53 22.91
N PRO A 504 -21.00 -23.17 24.08
CA PRO A 504 -19.72 -23.23 24.73
C PRO A 504 -18.70 -24.04 23.90
N GLY A 505 -17.73 -23.37 23.25
CA GLY A 505 -16.68 -24.00 22.41
C GLY A 505 -16.80 -23.77 20.89
N ALA A 506 -17.55 -22.74 20.46
CA ALA A 506 -17.70 -22.39 19.05
C ALA A 506 -16.34 -22.07 18.37
N GLN A 507 -16.08 -22.69 17.21
CA GLN A 507 -14.99 -22.29 16.29
C GLN A 507 -15.42 -21.04 15.51
N PHE A 508 -14.49 -20.26 14.94
CA PHE A 508 -14.76 -19.01 14.20
C PHE A 508 -15.92 -19.09 13.19
N TRP A 509 -16.09 -20.23 12.52
CA TRP A 509 -17.22 -20.46 11.62
C TRP A 509 -18.58 -20.57 12.34
N GLN A 510 -18.64 -21.22 13.50
CA GLN A 510 -19.85 -21.28 14.33
C GLN A 510 -20.19 -19.90 14.93
N HIS A 511 -19.18 -19.04 15.13
CA HIS A 511 -19.41 -17.63 15.44
C HIS A 511 -20.01 -16.88 14.25
N PHE A 512 -19.65 -17.20 13.01
CA PHE A 512 -20.30 -16.64 11.83
C PHE A 512 -21.78 -17.06 11.73
N GLU A 513 -22.10 -18.33 11.97
CA GLU A 513 -23.49 -18.83 11.98
C GLU A 513 -24.33 -18.11 13.04
N HIS A 514 -23.80 -17.96 14.26
CA HIS A 514 -24.47 -17.23 15.33
C HIS A 514 -24.58 -15.73 15.03
N PHE A 515 -23.53 -15.13 14.46
CA PHE A 515 -23.52 -13.74 14.04
C PHE A 515 -24.63 -13.49 13.00
N ALA A 516 -24.70 -14.30 11.94
CA ALA A 516 -25.71 -14.17 10.90
C ALA A 516 -27.13 -14.33 11.45
N ALA A 517 -27.36 -15.33 12.29
CA ALA A 517 -28.66 -15.54 12.93
C ALA A 517 -29.08 -14.36 13.82
N THR A 518 -28.17 -13.85 14.63
CA THR A 518 -28.44 -12.68 15.49
C THR A 518 -28.69 -11.44 14.63
N PHE A 519 -27.92 -11.24 13.55
CA PHE A 519 -28.07 -10.11 12.63
C PHE A 519 -29.43 -10.14 11.91
N CYS A 520 -29.88 -11.32 11.49
CA CYS A 520 -31.22 -11.50 10.94
C CYS A 520 -32.31 -11.15 11.96
N CYS A 521 -32.19 -11.57 13.24
CA CYS A 521 -33.12 -11.16 14.30
C CYS A 521 -33.21 -9.63 14.41
N LEU A 522 -32.07 -8.96 14.29
CA LEU A 522 -32.01 -7.52 14.43
C LEU A 522 -32.68 -6.78 13.30
N LYS A 523 -32.39 -7.19 12.06
CA LYS A 523 -32.99 -6.61 10.87
C LYS A 523 -34.51 -6.69 10.94
N SER A 524 -35.05 -7.81 11.44
CA SER A 524 -36.48 -8.01 11.60
C SER A 524 -37.10 -7.21 12.75
N ARG A 525 -36.37 -6.97 13.85
CA ARG A 525 -36.87 -6.16 14.99
C ARG A 525 -36.92 -4.66 14.73
N CYS A 526 -36.41 -4.20 13.58
CA CYS A 526 -36.50 -2.79 13.20
C CYS A 526 -37.92 -2.36 12.77
N GLU A 527 -38.88 -3.29 12.75
CA GLU A 527 -40.31 -3.09 12.48
C GLU A 527 -41.12 -3.29 13.79
N HIS A 528 -42.12 -2.44 14.07
CA HIS A 528 -42.69 -2.21 15.41
C HIS A 528 -43.34 -3.43 16.15
N GLU A 529 -43.39 -3.33 17.49
CA GLU A 529 -43.53 -4.39 18.53
C GLU A 529 -44.83 -5.24 18.63
N THR A 530 -44.70 -6.55 18.94
CA THR A 530 -45.16 -7.30 20.16
C THR A 530 -45.03 -8.82 19.91
N LEU A 531 -44.46 -9.58 20.87
CA LEU A 531 -43.95 -10.96 20.70
C LEU A 531 -44.81 -11.94 19.85
N ASN A 532 -44.27 -12.35 18.68
CA ASN A 532 -44.77 -13.43 17.83
C ASN A 532 -43.59 -13.97 16.98
N VAL A 533 -43.41 -15.30 16.91
CA VAL A 533 -42.31 -15.94 16.13
C VAL A 533 -42.40 -15.70 14.62
N HIS A 534 -43.58 -15.30 14.12
CA HIS A 534 -43.80 -14.86 12.74
C HIS A 534 -43.50 -13.36 12.52
N LYS A 535 -43.17 -12.60 13.57
CA LYS A 535 -42.67 -11.22 13.49
C LYS A 535 -41.13 -11.15 13.41
N GLY A 536 -40.45 -12.30 13.29
CA GLY A 536 -39.01 -12.41 13.07
C GLY A 536 -38.10 -11.92 14.20
N GLU A 537 -38.61 -11.84 15.43
CA GLU A 537 -37.83 -11.43 16.60
C GLU A 537 -36.80 -12.48 17.07
N HIS A 538 -36.90 -13.71 16.55
CA HIS A 538 -36.11 -14.88 16.93
C HIS A 538 -35.67 -15.67 15.68
N CYS A 539 -34.36 -15.90 15.55
CA CYS A 539 -33.78 -16.84 14.61
C CYS A 539 -33.38 -18.10 15.39
N ILE A 540 -33.88 -19.25 14.95
CA ILE A 540 -33.63 -20.54 15.59
C ILE A 540 -32.44 -21.19 14.90
N LEU A 541 -31.39 -21.48 15.67
CA LEU A 541 -30.23 -22.25 15.23
C LEU A 541 -30.52 -23.75 15.42
N ASN A 542 -30.45 -24.53 14.35
CA ASN A 542 -30.58 -25.98 14.43
C ASN A 542 -29.30 -26.62 14.96
N ALA A 543 -29.44 -27.80 15.57
CA ALA A 543 -28.29 -28.56 16.05
C ALA A 543 -27.38 -28.99 14.89
N ALA A 544 -26.08 -29.11 15.16
CA ALA A 544 -25.12 -29.62 14.19
C ALA A 544 -25.58 -30.98 13.62
N ALA A 545 -25.52 -31.12 12.29
CA ALA A 545 -25.99 -32.29 11.54
C ALA A 545 -27.51 -32.53 11.51
N ALA A 546 -28.34 -31.51 11.84
CA ALA A 546 -29.77 -31.56 11.55
C ALA A 546 -30.03 -31.83 10.05
N PRO A 547 -31.12 -32.55 9.71
CA PRO A 547 -31.46 -32.84 8.32
C PRO A 547 -32.08 -31.65 7.58
N PHE A 548 -32.28 -30.52 8.26
CA PHE A 548 -32.90 -29.29 7.74
C PHE A 548 -31.87 -28.15 7.61
N GLY A 549 -32.32 -26.94 7.26
CA GLY A 549 -31.44 -25.76 7.21
C GLY A 549 -30.74 -25.49 8.55
N ASP A 550 -29.57 -24.88 8.50
CA ASP A 550 -28.74 -24.60 9.69
C ASP A 550 -29.42 -23.60 10.66
N SER A 551 -30.24 -22.68 10.13
CA SER A 551 -31.08 -21.82 10.96
C SER A 551 -32.31 -21.33 10.21
N PHE A 552 -33.30 -20.78 10.93
CA PHE A 552 -34.48 -20.19 10.29
C PHE A 552 -35.13 -19.09 11.14
N THR A 553 -35.86 -18.19 10.48
CA THR A 553 -36.68 -17.15 11.12
C THR A 553 -38.03 -17.01 10.39
N GLY A 554 -39.08 -16.66 11.11
CA GLY A 554 -40.38 -16.33 10.49
C GLY A 554 -40.36 -14.93 9.89
N LEU A 555 -40.88 -14.78 8.67
CA LEU A 555 -41.05 -13.48 8.01
C LEU A 555 -42.49 -12.99 8.17
N ASP A 556 -42.66 -11.69 8.49
CA ASP A 556 -43.97 -11.04 8.55
C ASP A 556 -44.48 -10.68 7.15
N THR A 557 -44.78 -11.72 6.38
CA THR A 557 -45.27 -11.65 5.00
C THR A 557 -46.68 -12.21 4.92
N ARG A 558 -47.44 -11.81 3.90
CA ARG A 558 -48.74 -12.43 3.58
C ARG A 558 -48.68 -13.05 2.18
N PRO A 559 -48.78 -14.40 2.05
CA PRO A 559 -48.88 -15.40 3.12
C PRO A 559 -47.59 -15.51 3.94
N PHE A 560 -47.70 -16.00 5.19
CA PHE A 560 -46.54 -16.18 6.07
C PHE A 560 -45.51 -17.10 5.43
N CYS A 561 -44.25 -16.69 5.47
CA CYS A 561 -43.10 -17.38 4.90
C CYS A 561 -42.04 -17.60 5.97
N THR A 562 -41.30 -18.70 5.90
CA THR A 562 -40.10 -18.91 6.71
C THR A 562 -38.88 -18.54 5.89
N GLU A 563 -37.96 -17.76 6.44
CA GLU A 563 -36.62 -17.61 5.88
C GLU A 563 -35.73 -18.71 6.46
N VAL A 564 -35.21 -19.57 5.59
CA VAL A 564 -34.37 -20.72 5.96
C VAL A 564 -32.95 -20.46 5.47
N HIS A 565 -31.97 -20.59 6.36
CA HIS A 565 -30.57 -20.29 6.07
C HIS A 565 -29.74 -21.57 6.06
N GLN A 566 -28.81 -21.62 5.11
CA GLN A 566 -27.74 -22.61 5.07
C GLN A 566 -26.38 -21.92 4.98
N TYR A 567 -25.38 -22.42 5.72
CA TYR A 567 -24.05 -21.84 5.76
C TYR A 567 -23.02 -22.80 5.15
N LYS A 568 -22.18 -22.31 4.23
CA LYS A 568 -21.11 -23.12 3.60
C LYS A 568 -19.76 -22.40 3.58
N LEU A 569 -18.82 -22.93 4.35
CA LEU A 569 -17.40 -22.60 4.28
C LEU A 569 -16.74 -23.37 3.13
N ILE A 570 -16.18 -22.66 2.16
CA ILE A 570 -15.42 -23.27 1.06
C ILE A 570 -13.93 -23.12 1.31
N ALA A 571 -13.22 -24.26 1.31
CA ALA A 571 -11.79 -24.33 1.06
C ALA A 571 -11.55 -24.49 -0.46
N ASP A 572 -10.45 -23.93 -0.96
CA ASP A 572 -10.15 -23.84 -2.40
C ASP A 572 -10.49 -25.11 -3.20
N GLY A 573 -11.25 -24.95 -4.28
CA GLY A 573 -11.56 -26.00 -5.26
C GLY A 573 -12.86 -26.78 -5.08
N ARG A 574 -13.63 -26.61 -3.98
CA ARG A 574 -14.93 -27.28 -3.81
C ARG A 574 -16.07 -26.59 -4.55
N ARG A 575 -16.92 -27.38 -5.22
CA ARG A 575 -18.15 -26.91 -5.90
C ARG A 575 -19.32 -26.92 -4.93
N ILE A 576 -20.02 -25.79 -4.79
CA ILE A 576 -21.31 -25.71 -4.10
C ILE A 576 -22.39 -26.08 -5.11
N ASP A 577 -23.24 -27.02 -4.73
CA ASP A 577 -24.49 -27.29 -5.42
C ASP A 577 -25.64 -26.58 -4.69
N TYR A 578 -26.04 -25.42 -5.20
CA TYR A 578 -27.08 -24.60 -4.58
C TYR A 578 -28.43 -25.31 -4.53
N GLN A 579 -28.78 -26.04 -5.59
CA GLN A 579 -30.07 -26.69 -5.72
C GLN A 579 -30.20 -27.83 -4.71
N ALA A 580 -29.15 -28.64 -4.58
CA ALA A 580 -29.12 -29.72 -3.59
C ALA A 580 -29.20 -29.20 -2.15
N GLU A 581 -28.54 -28.08 -1.83
CA GLU A 581 -28.64 -27.46 -0.50
C GLU A 581 -30.02 -26.88 -0.24
N ARG A 582 -30.66 -26.26 -1.25
CA ARG A 582 -32.03 -25.75 -1.15
C ARG A 582 -33.03 -26.87 -0.92
N GLU A 583 -33.01 -27.91 -1.74
CA GLU A 583 -33.94 -29.06 -1.67
C GLU A 583 -33.83 -29.82 -0.35
N LYS A 584 -32.61 -29.88 0.21
CA LYS A 584 -32.39 -30.44 1.54
C LYS A 584 -32.98 -29.56 2.64
N ALA A 585 -32.79 -28.24 2.56
CA ALA A 585 -32.98 -27.33 3.69
C ALA A 585 -34.39 -26.74 3.79
N ALA A 586 -35.06 -26.47 2.67
CA ALA A 586 -36.23 -25.60 2.60
C ALA A 586 -37.30 -26.11 1.61
N SER A 587 -38.57 -25.83 1.89
CA SER A 587 -39.66 -26.16 0.98
C SER A 587 -39.78 -25.16 -0.19
N ASP A 588 -40.76 -25.36 -1.06
CA ASP A 588 -41.13 -24.42 -2.12
C ASP A 588 -41.85 -23.16 -1.60
N LYS A 589 -42.33 -23.19 -0.35
CA LYS A 589 -43.01 -22.08 0.32
C LYS A 589 -42.10 -21.22 1.20
N ASP A 590 -40.87 -21.69 1.45
CA ASP A 590 -39.89 -21.01 2.27
C ASP A 590 -38.95 -20.16 1.40
N PHE A 591 -38.47 -19.04 1.94
CA PHE A 591 -37.42 -18.24 1.35
C PHE A 591 -36.06 -18.80 1.77
N PHE A 592 -35.31 -19.37 0.82
CA PHE A 592 -34.03 -20.00 1.12
C PHE A 592 -32.86 -19.04 0.90
N ILE A 593 -31.97 -18.89 1.87
CA ILE A 593 -30.73 -18.12 1.72
C ILE A 593 -29.52 -19.01 1.97
N LEU A 594 -28.62 -19.04 0.99
CA LEU A 594 -27.30 -19.64 1.16
C LEU A 594 -26.27 -18.56 1.50
N PHE A 595 -25.66 -18.68 2.68
CA PHE A 595 -24.50 -17.90 3.09
C PHE A 595 -23.21 -18.67 2.79
N THR A 596 -22.25 -18.03 2.11
CA THR A 596 -21.00 -18.70 1.77
C THR A 596 -19.79 -17.77 1.71
N SER A 597 -18.61 -18.32 2.01
CA SER A 597 -17.31 -17.65 1.87
C SER A 597 -16.77 -17.62 0.43
N LYS A 598 -17.48 -18.23 -0.54
CA LYS A 598 -17.08 -18.25 -1.94
C LYS A 598 -17.25 -16.88 -2.60
N ASP A 599 -16.32 -16.52 -3.47
CA ASP A 599 -16.42 -15.32 -4.30
C ASP A 599 -17.32 -15.56 -5.53
N ARG A 600 -18.31 -14.68 -5.75
CA ARG A 600 -19.18 -14.61 -6.94
C ARG A 600 -19.78 -15.96 -7.33
N LEU A 601 -20.66 -16.50 -6.49
CA LEU A 601 -21.38 -17.75 -6.76
C LEU A 601 -22.42 -17.52 -7.88
N ASN A 602 -22.03 -17.81 -9.11
CA ASN A 602 -22.87 -17.64 -10.29
C ASN A 602 -23.88 -18.80 -10.43
N VAL A 603 -25.07 -18.64 -9.85
CA VAL A 603 -26.16 -19.61 -9.87
C VAL A 603 -27.43 -18.90 -10.32
N ALA A 604 -28.20 -19.52 -11.21
CA ALA A 604 -29.55 -19.07 -11.51
C ALA A 604 -30.45 -19.37 -10.30
N LEU A 605 -30.86 -18.33 -9.59
CA LEU A 605 -31.66 -18.46 -8.37
C LEU A 605 -33.08 -18.95 -8.71
N PRO A 606 -33.56 -20.05 -8.09
CA PRO A 606 -34.97 -20.41 -8.11
C PRO A 606 -35.85 -19.31 -7.49
N PRO A 607 -37.17 -19.36 -7.65
CA PRO A 607 -38.08 -18.51 -6.88
C PRO A 607 -37.89 -18.71 -5.36
N MET A 608 -38.15 -17.66 -4.59
CA MET A 608 -38.03 -17.68 -3.11
C MET A 608 -36.63 -18.10 -2.65
N SER A 609 -35.59 -17.51 -3.25
CA SER A 609 -34.21 -17.91 -3.01
C SER A 609 -33.25 -16.74 -3.12
N GLY A 610 -32.20 -16.75 -2.29
CA GLY A 610 -31.16 -15.74 -2.22
C GLY A 610 -29.78 -16.35 -1.96
N ILE A 611 -28.74 -15.58 -2.27
CA ILE A 611 -27.34 -15.92 -1.98
C ILE A 611 -26.69 -14.72 -1.31
N VAL A 612 -25.98 -14.99 -0.22
CA VAL A 612 -25.07 -14.05 0.43
C VAL A 612 -23.66 -14.63 0.33
N ASP A 613 -22.96 -14.22 -0.73
CA ASP A 613 -21.59 -14.64 -1.02
C ASP A 613 -20.61 -13.49 -0.78
N ARG A 614 -19.30 -13.78 -0.76
CA ARG A 614 -18.30 -12.79 -0.39
C ARG A 614 -18.37 -11.49 -1.22
N SER A 615 -18.81 -11.57 -2.47
CA SER A 615 -18.92 -10.41 -3.37
C SER A 615 -20.07 -9.47 -3.03
N ASN A 616 -21.07 -9.92 -2.26
CA ASN A 616 -22.22 -9.11 -1.87
C ASN A 616 -22.36 -8.93 -0.34
N TRP A 617 -21.36 -9.33 0.45
CA TRP A 617 -21.38 -9.16 1.91
C TRP A 617 -21.48 -7.70 2.36
N ALA A 618 -20.76 -6.79 1.71
CA ALA A 618 -20.89 -5.35 1.96
C ALA A 618 -22.32 -4.87 1.73
N LEU A 619 -23.02 -5.45 0.75
CA LEU A 619 -24.39 -5.10 0.46
C LEU A 619 -25.39 -5.67 1.48
N TYR A 620 -25.18 -6.91 1.91
CA TYR A 620 -26.09 -7.61 2.81
C TYR A 620 -25.88 -7.26 4.29
N PHE A 621 -24.63 -7.34 4.77
CA PHE A 621 -24.29 -7.10 6.18
C PHE A 621 -24.03 -5.62 6.50
N GLY A 622 -23.90 -4.78 5.47
CA GLY A 622 -23.70 -3.33 5.63
C GLY A 622 -22.49 -3.02 6.53
N PRO A 623 -22.67 -2.23 7.62
CA PRO A 623 -21.58 -1.88 8.54
C PRO A 623 -20.84 -3.10 9.13
N PHE A 624 -21.50 -4.26 9.21
CA PHE A 624 -20.95 -5.47 9.80
C PHE A 624 -20.21 -6.38 8.82
N ALA A 625 -20.09 -6.01 7.54
CA ALA A 625 -19.47 -6.85 6.53
C ALA A 625 -18.02 -7.24 6.87
N GLY A 626 -17.28 -6.36 7.53
CA GLY A 626 -15.94 -6.65 8.06
C GLY A 626 -15.93 -7.76 9.11
N ARG A 627 -16.86 -7.69 10.06
CA ARG A 627 -17.03 -8.71 11.12
C ARG A 627 -17.46 -10.04 10.53
N ALA A 628 -18.46 -10.02 9.66
CA ALA A 628 -18.92 -11.18 8.89
C ALA A 628 -17.74 -11.83 8.15
N PHE A 629 -16.90 -11.02 7.50
CA PHE A 629 -15.71 -11.49 6.80
C PHE A 629 -14.69 -12.12 7.71
N VAL A 630 -14.32 -11.45 8.80
CA VAL A 630 -13.32 -11.96 9.73
C VAL A 630 -13.79 -13.28 10.33
N PHE A 631 -15.05 -13.39 10.77
CA PHE A 631 -15.58 -14.64 11.32
C PHE A 631 -15.67 -15.76 10.28
N ALA A 632 -16.02 -15.44 9.04
CA ALA A 632 -16.14 -16.42 7.97
C ALA A 632 -14.80 -16.90 7.39
N THR A 633 -13.74 -16.08 7.46
CA THR A 633 -12.48 -16.32 6.73
C THR A 633 -11.28 -16.58 7.64
N THR A 634 -11.36 -16.20 8.92
CA THR A 634 -10.36 -16.58 9.91
C THR A 634 -10.61 -18.04 10.28
N GLY A 635 -9.97 -18.96 9.56
CA GLY A 635 -10.03 -20.38 9.90
C GLY A 635 -9.52 -20.66 11.33
N ALA A 636 -9.60 -21.92 11.77
CA ALA A 636 -9.09 -22.34 13.07
C ALA A 636 -7.67 -21.81 13.34
N LEU A 637 -7.41 -21.43 14.60
CA LEU A 637 -6.16 -20.81 15.02
C LEU A 637 -4.98 -21.77 14.75
N ASP A 638 -3.88 -21.28 14.20
CA ASP A 638 -2.68 -22.11 13.98
C ASP A 638 -1.96 -22.34 15.31
N ILE A 639 -1.98 -23.56 15.84
CA ILE A 639 -1.32 -23.84 17.13
C ILE A 639 0.18 -23.56 17.11
N ASN A 640 0.81 -23.65 15.94
CA ASN A 640 2.25 -23.50 15.75
C ASN A 640 2.67 -22.04 15.59
N LYS A 641 1.78 -21.18 15.08
CA LYS A 641 2.09 -19.77 14.78
C LYS A 641 1.38 -18.76 15.69
N ALA A 642 0.27 -19.14 16.32
CA ALA A 642 -0.57 -18.21 17.07
C ALA A 642 0.18 -17.54 18.23
N PRO A 643 0.21 -16.20 18.34
CA PRO A 643 0.85 -15.53 19.46
C PRO A 643 0.13 -15.82 20.78
N ARG A 644 0.82 -15.62 21.92
CA ARG A 644 0.29 -15.89 23.27
C ARG A 644 -1.07 -15.25 23.52
N LYS A 645 -1.25 -14.02 23.03
CA LYS A 645 -2.49 -13.26 23.12
C LYS A 645 -3.68 -13.97 22.48
N ASP A 646 -3.47 -14.72 21.39
CA ASP A 646 -4.53 -15.39 20.64
C ASP A 646 -4.82 -16.78 21.21
N LEU A 647 -3.80 -17.49 21.72
CA LEU A 647 -3.98 -18.75 22.43
C LEU A 647 -4.90 -18.59 23.65
N LYS A 648 -4.74 -17.50 24.40
CA LYS A 648 -5.58 -17.17 25.58
C LYS A 648 -7.04 -16.84 25.22
N ARG A 649 -7.38 -16.68 23.94
CA ARG A 649 -8.76 -16.43 23.46
C ARG A 649 -9.55 -17.73 23.34
N MET A 650 -8.87 -18.87 23.25
CA MET A 650 -9.53 -20.17 23.19
C MET A 650 -10.18 -20.49 24.53
N ARG A 651 -11.42 -20.98 24.46
CA ARG A 651 -12.18 -21.41 25.64
C ARG A 651 -11.36 -22.42 26.45
N ASP A 652 -11.32 -22.23 27.76
CA ASP A 652 -10.58 -23.04 28.73
C ASP A 652 -9.04 -23.04 28.59
N VAL A 653 -8.47 -22.11 27.80
CA VAL A 653 -7.02 -21.81 27.79
C VAL A 653 -6.74 -20.63 28.72
N ASP A 654 -6.12 -20.92 29.85
CA ASP A 654 -5.57 -19.94 30.79
C ASP A 654 -4.10 -19.65 30.48
N GLU A 655 -3.47 -18.76 31.25
CA GLU A 655 -2.08 -18.37 31.03
C GLU A 655 -1.12 -19.57 31.06
N ARG A 656 -1.31 -20.48 32.03
CA ARG A 656 -0.46 -21.66 32.18
C ARG A 656 -0.58 -22.59 30.97
N LYS A 657 -1.78 -22.77 30.44
CA LYS A 657 -2.02 -23.57 29.24
C LYS A 657 -1.46 -22.91 27.98
N ALA A 658 -1.59 -21.59 27.83
CA ALA A 658 -1.00 -20.87 26.71
C ALA A 658 0.54 -20.96 26.73
N ASP A 659 1.15 -20.81 27.90
CA ASP A 659 2.60 -20.94 28.08
C ASP A 659 3.07 -22.37 27.79
N LEU A 660 2.30 -23.38 28.21
CA LEU A 660 2.58 -24.78 27.88
C LEU A 660 2.55 -25.04 26.36
N ILE A 661 1.56 -24.50 25.64
CA ILE A 661 1.47 -24.62 24.17
C ILE A 661 2.70 -24.00 23.49
N ILE A 662 3.09 -22.79 23.92
CA ILE A 662 4.26 -22.08 23.36
C ILE A 662 5.55 -22.83 23.67
N GLN A 663 5.70 -23.29 24.92
CA GLN A 663 6.89 -24.02 25.35
C GLN A 663 7.06 -25.30 24.54
N GLU A 664 5.99 -26.07 24.35
CA GLU A 664 6.04 -27.32 23.59
C GLU A 664 6.29 -27.10 22.10
N ARG A 665 5.61 -26.15 21.45
CA ARG A 665 5.85 -25.90 20.01
C ARG A 665 7.24 -25.35 19.72
N THR A 666 7.86 -24.62 20.66
CA THR A 666 9.22 -24.09 20.52
C THR A 666 10.26 -25.22 20.53
N LYS A 667 9.98 -26.34 21.22
CA LYS A 667 10.84 -27.54 21.15
C LYS A 667 10.69 -28.24 19.81
N ARG A 668 9.45 -28.40 19.36
CA ARG A 668 9.09 -29.03 18.08
C ARG A 668 7.66 -28.66 17.73
N LEU A 669 7.42 -28.26 16.49
CA LEU A 669 6.08 -27.96 16.00
C LEU A 669 5.14 -29.17 16.18
N PHE A 670 3.85 -28.90 16.33
CA PHE A 670 2.83 -29.93 16.41
C PHE A 670 2.43 -30.38 15.01
N ASP A 671 2.57 -31.67 14.73
CA ASP A 671 2.31 -32.23 13.39
C ASP A 671 0.83 -32.58 13.19
N SER A 672 0.10 -32.83 14.28
CA SER A 672 -1.29 -33.25 14.26
C SER A 672 -1.99 -33.01 15.59
N TYR A 673 -3.32 -33.12 15.57
CA TYR A 673 -4.16 -33.13 16.78
C TYR A 673 -3.74 -34.23 17.77
N ASP A 674 -3.35 -35.41 17.28
CA ASP A 674 -2.92 -36.52 18.14
C ASP A 674 -1.57 -36.24 18.80
N ASP A 675 -0.61 -35.64 18.07
CA ASP A 675 0.68 -35.19 18.62
C ASP A 675 0.48 -34.14 19.72
N ALA A 676 -0.37 -33.15 19.47
CA ALA A 676 -0.70 -32.14 20.47
C ALA A 676 -1.41 -32.73 21.69
N THR A 677 -2.32 -33.69 21.50
CA THR A 677 -3.02 -34.36 22.62
C THR A 677 -2.07 -35.16 23.51
N GLN A 678 -1.02 -35.77 22.92
CA GLN A 678 -0.02 -36.52 23.69
C GLN A 678 0.93 -35.62 24.49
N ARG A 679 1.30 -34.46 23.92
CA ARG A 679 2.29 -33.54 24.48
C ARG A 679 1.68 -32.51 25.43
N LEU A 680 0.45 -32.09 25.19
CA LEU A 680 -0.26 -31.07 25.99
C LEU A 680 -1.21 -31.71 27.01
N ARG A 681 -0.67 -32.54 27.92
CA ARG A 681 -1.48 -33.29 28.91
C ARG A 681 -2.30 -32.43 29.89
N GLY A 682 -2.10 -31.11 29.91
CA GLY A 682 -2.88 -30.13 30.69
C GLY A 682 -3.91 -29.32 29.87
N VAL A 683 -4.02 -29.55 28.56
CA VAL A 683 -4.97 -28.87 27.67
C VAL A 683 -6.07 -29.85 27.26
N GLY A 684 -7.33 -29.50 27.48
CA GLY A 684 -8.47 -30.38 27.22
C GLY A 684 -8.61 -30.73 25.72
N LYS A 685 -9.00 -31.97 25.43
CA LYS A 685 -9.19 -32.46 24.04
C LYS A 685 -10.16 -31.58 23.22
N THR A 686 -11.22 -31.08 23.85
CA THR A 686 -12.19 -30.17 23.22
C THR A 686 -11.53 -28.86 22.76
N VAL A 687 -10.57 -28.35 23.53
CA VAL A 687 -9.79 -27.15 23.19
C VAL A 687 -8.86 -27.43 22.01
N LEU A 688 -8.16 -28.58 22.04
CA LEU A 688 -7.23 -28.97 20.99
C LEU A 688 -7.91 -29.19 19.63
N LYS A 689 -9.18 -29.62 19.61
CA LYS A 689 -9.98 -29.76 18.38
C LYS A 689 -10.26 -28.42 17.68
N GLY A 690 -10.13 -27.30 18.39
CA GLY A 690 -10.36 -25.97 17.85
C GLY A 690 -9.14 -25.32 17.18
N PHE A 691 -7.98 -25.98 17.18
CA PHE A 691 -6.79 -25.52 16.46
C PHE A 691 -6.65 -26.21 15.10
N LYS A 692 -6.02 -25.52 14.14
CA LYS A 692 -5.47 -26.16 12.94
C LYS A 692 -4.03 -26.59 13.16
N PHE A 693 -3.65 -27.68 12.50
CA PHE A 693 -2.32 -28.29 12.52
C PHE A 693 -1.78 -28.32 11.07
N PRO A 694 -1.21 -27.21 10.58
CA PRO A 694 -0.65 -27.19 9.23
C PRO A 694 0.60 -28.07 9.18
N ARG A 695 0.69 -28.93 8.17
CA ARG A 695 1.91 -29.68 7.87
C ARG A 695 3.00 -28.69 7.46
N THR A 696 4.17 -28.79 8.09
CA THR A 696 5.39 -28.19 7.54
C THR A 696 5.68 -28.86 6.20
N ALA A 697 5.85 -28.04 5.16
CA ALA A 697 6.44 -28.48 3.89
C ALA A 697 7.87 -28.94 4.11
#